data_AF-A0A2E1U200-F1
#
_entry.id   AF-A0A2E1U200-F1
#
_cell.length_a   1.000
_cell.length_b   1.000
_cell.length_c   1.000
_cell.angle_alpha   90.00
_cell.angle_beta   90.00
_cell.angle_gamma   90.00
#
_symmetry.space_group_name_H-M   'P 1'
#
loop_
_entity.id
_entity.type
_entity.pdbx_description
1 polymer ?
#
loop_
_entity_poly.entity_id
_entity_poly.type
_entity_poly.pdbx_seq_one_letter_code
_entity_poly.pdbx_strand_id
1 'polypeptide(L)'
;MMKRRVITGMMLGAIITNGATLRVNPEPVREMDRFRLLGSNVGVFYKPREVFDADVQFYLRDLNPTYLRIPGGSWSDRYVWNGNGVYDGNKIDMSKRVKGLWQVDYSDYQPGFCLEDSQGNPYHWHGDLDVAALHDFVKDKGAEEIVTVNVGTGTPEMAAEWVRWANVKMGFGVKYWEIGNELEGFWEVGHIQADGTQMTGELYAQKFVEFAKAMKAVDPTLKIGGPVTANLRAEFLEATLRDAGDWLDFISIHTYPVEGHLEKPEEIIRQAFVLEKPIQRYRSLIERYQSARSDEIEIAITEWNSKVQEDRTTGDLLSGLWNAAFIGEMFRHQVDFATHWDLLTETEEGGHGLFQFVGRCMPKAQYWGLYLWSKHMGNQLLETELLGAENVYAFATRDAERFYVMLINVNRDERVEVDLELPQLKLSDVGRRVTLSHREYFWDPYTHQPKWSRKPSEQDFAMGGRLEVPPYSARVFELPLEGARFRSELTEGFGDEPFEIMLPEQASVDAPIEGWVLLRDDPQDPRGVLQGDGAELLVSGPAHIDVQNVSLKEAAGRFFLTPTGAGTVTVEARAGNRVVKQAVEIEKFQERTEMVWQFEDRISDWGVRSDYTVTAEDTVKPNQRVAAVEIDGFKKEMAVFTIPEGVQKKRIAGVVVELGRSADFQCQDQEVAVRVVLQSLSNHWIDLGSVIIDEEVDGWKHVEFALPDATFRQVMSGAYAVYFELYSTGGKSAPVTGKIYLDNLGFILK
;
A
#
# COMPACT_ATOMS: atom_id res chain seq x y z
N MET A 1 26.34 35.27 -30.56
CA MET A 1 26.75 36.64 -30.19
C MET A 1 25.67 37.62 -30.65
N MET A 2 24.66 37.92 -29.84
CA MET A 2 23.80 39.09 -30.02
C MET A 2 23.07 39.41 -28.71
N LYS A 3 23.20 40.67 -28.29
CA LYS A 3 23.01 41.20 -26.93
C LYS A 3 21.52 41.33 -26.56
N ARG A 4 21.12 40.81 -25.39
CA ARG A 4 19.91 41.24 -24.67
C ARG A 4 20.17 42.58 -23.99
N ARG A 5 19.34 43.59 -24.26
CA ARG A 5 19.28 44.84 -23.50
C ARG A 5 18.45 44.61 -22.25
N VAL A 6 19.03 44.93 -21.09
CA VAL A 6 18.34 45.03 -19.80
C VAL A 6 17.60 46.37 -19.77
N ILE A 7 16.29 46.34 -19.55
CA ILE A 7 15.50 47.49 -19.12
C ILE A 7 15.01 47.16 -17.72
N THR A 8 15.54 47.88 -16.75
CA THR A 8 15.18 47.80 -15.34
C THR A 8 13.92 48.65 -15.12
N GLY A 9 12.79 47.99 -14.86
CA GLY A 9 11.55 48.65 -14.45
C GLY A 9 11.07 48.02 -13.14
N MET A 10 11.08 48.81 -12.06
CA MET A 10 10.37 48.50 -10.82
C MET A 10 8.88 48.33 -11.13
N MET A 11 8.36 47.10 -11.00
CA MET A 11 6.92 46.87 -10.84
C MET A 11 6.67 46.50 -9.38
N LEU A 12 5.82 47.30 -8.73
CA LEU A 12 5.08 46.86 -7.55
C LEU A 12 4.42 45.52 -7.88
N GLY A 13 4.72 44.49 -7.08
CA GLY A 13 4.07 43.19 -7.19
C GLY A 13 2.59 43.32 -6.86
N ALA A 14 1.76 43.50 -7.88
CA ALA A 14 0.39 43.02 -7.83
C ALA A 14 0.47 41.49 -7.89
N ILE A 15 0.04 40.83 -6.82
CA ILE A 15 -0.21 39.39 -6.83
C ILE A 15 -1.34 39.18 -7.84
N ILE A 16 -1.00 38.76 -9.05
CA ILE A 16 -1.97 38.23 -9.99
C ILE A 16 -2.31 36.84 -9.45
N THR A 17 -3.46 36.70 -8.80
CA THR A 17 -4.06 35.38 -8.58
C THR A 17 -4.41 34.83 -9.95
N ASN A 18 -3.57 33.96 -10.50
CA ASN A 18 -3.98 33.13 -11.63
C ASN A 18 -5.13 32.26 -11.12
N GLY A 19 -6.38 32.62 -11.44
CA GLY A 19 -7.55 31.83 -11.09
C GLY A 19 -7.48 30.47 -11.79
N ALA A 20 -7.77 29.40 -11.07
CA ALA A 20 -7.90 28.09 -11.66
C ALA A 20 -9.24 27.98 -12.37
N THR A 21 -9.31 27.24 -13.47
CA THR A 21 -10.53 27.08 -14.26
C THR A 21 -10.76 25.61 -14.57
N LEU A 22 -11.93 25.11 -14.21
CA LEU A 22 -12.38 23.78 -14.58
C LEU A 22 -13.37 23.88 -15.74
N ARG A 23 -12.97 23.37 -16.89
CA ARG A 23 -13.86 23.16 -18.04
C ARG A 23 -14.43 21.76 -17.99
N VAL A 24 -15.73 21.65 -18.21
CA VAL A 24 -16.40 20.35 -18.28
C VAL A 24 -17.24 20.25 -19.54
N ASN A 25 -17.06 19.18 -20.29
CA ASN A 25 -17.95 18.83 -21.40
C ASN A 25 -19.23 18.22 -20.82
N PRO A 26 -20.43 18.78 -21.07
CA PRO A 26 -21.68 18.27 -20.48
C PRO A 26 -22.12 16.93 -21.05
N GLU A 27 -21.58 16.50 -22.20
CA GLU A 27 -21.90 15.21 -22.82
C GLU A 27 -21.12 14.07 -22.15
N PRO A 28 -21.80 13.00 -21.70
CA PRO A 28 -21.13 11.82 -21.18
C PRO A 28 -20.16 11.21 -22.19
N VAL A 29 -18.91 11.06 -21.77
CA VAL A 29 -17.95 10.26 -22.53
C VAL A 29 -18.12 8.78 -22.25
N ARG A 30 -18.67 8.42 -21.07
CA ARG A 30 -18.84 7.03 -20.60
C ARG A 30 -20.00 6.91 -19.63
N GLU A 31 -20.64 5.75 -19.62
CA GLU A 31 -21.65 5.37 -18.63
C GLU A 31 -21.33 3.98 -18.08
N MET A 32 -21.27 3.84 -16.76
CA MET A 32 -21.14 2.55 -16.10
C MET A 32 -21.75 2.60 -14.70
N ASP A 33 -22.10 1.44 -14.16
CA ASP A 33 -22.40 1.34 -12.73
C ASP A 33 -21.12 1.51 -11.91
N ARG A 34 -20.95 2.68 -11.29
CA ARG A 34 -19.75 3.03 -10.52
C ARG A 34 -19.51 2.10 -9.33
N PHE A 35 -20.56 1.47 -8.79
CA PHE A 35 -20.43 0.56 -7.63
C PHE A 35 -19.56 -0.66 -7.95
N ARG A 36 -19.45 -1.02 -9.23
CA ARG A 36 -18.56 -2.09 -9.73
C ARG A 36 -17.08 -1.82 -9.44
N LEU A 37 -16.69 -0.57 -9.20
CA LEU A 37 -15.31 -0.17 -8.88
C LEU A 37 -15.04 -0.09 -7.38
N LEU A 38 -16.04 -0.35 -6.53
CA LEU A 38 -15.97 -0.14 -5.08
C LEU A 38 -15.90 -1.45 -4.29
N GLY A 39 -15.49 -2.55 -4.94
CA GLY A 39 -15.38 -3.84 -4.28
C GLY A 39 -14.27 -3.90 -3.23
N SER A 40 -14.20 -5.00 -2.48
CA SER A 40 -13.14 -5.25 -1.49
C SER A 40 -12.74 -6.73 -1.44
N ASN A 41 -11.67 -7.05 -0.71
CA ASN A 41 -11.13 -8.40 -0.53
C ASN A 41 -11.36 -8.88 0.91
N VAL A 42 -11.75 -10.15 1.08
CA VAL A 42 -11.98 -10.77 2.39
C VAL A 42 -11.21 -12.08 2.51
N GLY A 43 -10.35 -12.15 3.52
CA GLY A 43 -9.44 -13.27 3.76
C GLY A 43 -9.97 -14.29 4.77
N VAL A 44 -9.61 -15.57 4.58
CA VAL A 44 -9.79 -16.63 5.59
C VAL A 44 -8.92 -16.44 6.84
N PHE A 45 -7.89 -15.60 6.74
CA PHE A 45 -6.97 -15.27 7.83
C PHE A 45 -7.55 -14.24 8.82
N TYR A 46 -8.65 -13.56 8.49
CA TYR A 46 -9.25 -12.59 9.40
C TYR A 46 -9.96 -13.23 10.59
N LYS A 47 -9.95 -12.51 11.71
CA LYS A 47 -10.67 -12.93 12.92
C LYS A 47 -12.18 -12.79 12.73
N PRO A 48 -12.98 -13.84 13.00
CA PRO A 48 -14.44 -13.79 12.87
C PRO A 48 -15.08 -12.63 13.65
N ARG A 49 -14.58 -12.35 14.87
CA ARG A 49 -15.13 -11.29 15.73
C ARG A 49 -15.02 -9.90 15.10
N GLU A 50 -14.04 -9.67 14.22
CA GLU A 50 -13.79 -8.39 13.57
C GLU A 50 -14.57 -8.30 12.26
N VAL A 51 -14.58 -9.36 11.45
CA VAL A 51 -15.38 -9.43 10.20
C VAL A 51 -16.88 -9.31 10.47
N PHE A 52 -17.37 -9.96 11.53
CA PHE A 52 -18.79 -9.94 11.91
C PHE A 52 -19.14 -8.84 12.93
N ASP A 53 -18.22 -7.89 13.19
CA ASP A 53 -18.48 -6.75 14.07
C ASP A 53 -19.60 -5.86 13.50
N ALA A 54 -20.50 -5.37 14.36
CA ALA A 54 -21.68 -4.63 13.94
C ALA A 54 -21.35 -3.35 13.14
N ASP A 55 -20.25 -2.67 13.47
CA ASP A 55 -19.83 -1.46 12.77
C ASP A 55 -19.26 -1.80 11.38
N VAL A 56 -18.44 -2.86 11.26
CA VAL A 56 -17.97 -3.35 9.95
C VAL A 56 -19.16 -3.70 9.06
N GLN A 57 -20.15 -4.41 9.60
CA GLN A 57 -21.37 -4.77 8.88
C GLN A 57 -22.17 -3.53 8.45
N PHE A 58 -22.29 -2.53 9.33
CA PHE A 58 -22.98 -1.27 9.04
C PHE A 58 -22.29 -0.50 7.91
N TYR A 59 -20.98 -0.24 8.05
CA TYR A 59 -20.23 0.55 7.09
C TYR A 59 -20.10 -0.14 5.73
N LEU A 60 -19.98 -1.47 5.70
CA LEU A 60 -19.92 -2.20 4.43
C LEU A 60 -21.26 -2.18 3.69
N ARG A 61 -22.39 -2.32 4.42
CA ARG A 61 -23.72 -2.13 3.84
C ARG A 61 -23.95 -0.70 3.37
N ASP A 62 -23.43 0.29 4.11
CA ASP A 62 -23.53 1.69 3.69
C ASP A 62 -22.68 1.97 2.45
N LEU A 63 -21.47 1.39 2.35
CA LEU A 63 -20.63 1.53 1.16
C LEU A 63 -21.25 0.86 -0.08
N ASN A 64 -21.94 -0.27 0.13
CA ASN A 64 -22.61 -1.06 -0.89
C ASN A 64 -21.65 -1.54 -2.01
N PRO A 65 -20.58 -2.29 -1.68
CA PRO A 65 -19.66 -2.82 -2.68
C PRO A 65 -20.37 -3.81 -3.59
N THR A 66 -20.20 -3.70 -4.91
CA THR A 66 -20.75 -4.72 -5.84
C THR A 66 -20.01 -6.04 -5.71
N TYR A 67 -18.70 -6.01 -5.42
CA TYR A 67 -17.84 -7.19 -5.44
C TYR A 67 -17.15 -7.43 -4.11
N LEU A 68 -17.13 -8.69 -3.67
CA LEU A 68 -16.26 -9.16 -2.59
C LEU A 68 -15.47 -10.38 -3.06
N ARG A 69 -14.14 -10.25 -3.04
CA ARG A 69 -13.21 -11.29 -3.48
C ARG A 69 -12.75 -12.16 -2.30
N ILE A 70 -12.77 -13.48 -2.50
CA ILE A 70 -12.42 -14.51 -1.50
C ILE A 70 -11.56 -15.61 -2.16
N PRO A 71 -10.78 -16.42 -1.42
CA PRO A 71 -10.58 -16.43 0.04
C PRO A 71 -9.41 -15.56 0.53
N GLY A 72 -8.86 -14.69 -0.33
CA GLY A 72 -7.67 -13.87 -0.10
C GLY A 72 -6.64 -14.08 -1.22
N GLY A 73 -5.61 -13.22 -1.29
CA GLY A 73 -4.56 -13.23 -2.33
C GLY A 73 -3.69 -14.50 -2.32
N SER A 74 -2.42 -14.43 -1.93
CA SER A 74 -1.48 -15.57 -1.98
C SER A 74 -1.96 -16.83 -1.25
N TRP A 75 -2.84 -16.69 -0.27
CA TRP A 75 -3.43 -17.84 0.43
C TRP A 75 -4.31 -18.71 -0.47
N SER A 76 -4.92 -18.15 -1.52
CA SER A 76 -5.75 -18.91 -2.45
C SER A 76 -4.99 -20.06 -3.13
N ASP A 77 -3.71 -19.90 -3.47
CA ASP A 77 -2.89 -20.93 -4.13
C ASP A 77 -2.34 -22.04 -3.22
N ARG A 78 -2.66 -21.95 -1.92
CA ARG A 78 -2.24 -22.89 -0.89
C ARG A 78 -3.38 -23.33 0.03
N TYR A 79 -4.58 -22.79 -0.16
CA TYR A 79 -5.75 -23.13 0.64
C TYR A 79 -6.52 -24.30 0.01
N VAL A 80 -6.70 -25.37 0.76
CA VAL A 80 -7.57 -26.50 0.42
C VAL A 80 -8.95 -26.22 1.04
N TRP A 81 -9.92 -25.87 0.20
CA TRP A 81 -11.20 -25.28 0.64
C TRP A 81 -12.08 -26.21 1.49
N ASN A 82 -11.86 -27.53 1.42
CA ASN A 82 -12.61 -28.53 2.16
C ASN A 82 -11.67 -29.50 2.87
N GLY A 83 -11.77 -29.55 4.20
CA GLY A 83 -11.00 -30.46 5.03
C GLY A 83 -11.57 -31.88 5.10
N ASN A 84 -12.74 -32.17 4.53
CA ASN A 84 -13.47 -33.39 4.86
C ASN A 84 -12.66 -34.66 4.54
N GLY A 85 -12.57 -35.55 5.53
CA GLY A 85 -11.75 -36.76 5.49
C GLY A 85 -10.24 -36.55 5.65
N VAL A 86 -9.76 -35.30 5.74
CA VAL A 86 -8.32 -34.93 5.86
C VAL A 86 -8.04 -34.13 7.13
N TYR A 87 -8.80 -33.09 7.39
CA TYR A 87 -8.67 -32.15 8.50
C TYR A 87 -10.00 -32.04 9.23
N ASP A 88 -9.97 -32.22 10.56
CA ASP A 88 -11.14 -32.20 11.44
C ASP A 88 -11.29 -30.89 12.24
N GLY A 89 -10.51 -29.86 11.93
CA GLY A 89 -10.41 -28.63 12.71
C GLY A 89 -9.28 -28.62 13.73
N ASN A 90 -8.63 -29.76 13.99
CA ASN A 90 -7.53 -29.85 14.95
C ASN A 90 -6.32 -30.63 14.41
N LYS A 91 -6.54 -31.70 13.66
CA LYS A 91 -5.49 -32.59 13.17
C LYS A 91 -5.65 -32.91 11.70
N ILE A 92 -4.52 -32.91 10.99
CA ILE A 92 -4.41 -33.40 9.61
C ILE A 92 -4.03 -34.89 9.58
N ASP A 93 -4.80 -35.68 8.84
CA ASP A 93 -4.49 -37.07 8.54
C ASP A 93 -3.48 -37.16 7.38
N MET A 94 -2.21 -37.25 7.74
CA MET A 94 -1.11 -37.39 6.77
C MET A 94 -1.23 -38.61 5.86
N SER A 95 -2.02 -39.64 6.21
CA SER A 95 -2.24 -40.80 5.32
C SER A 95 -3.01 -40.43 4.05
N LYS A 96 -3.69 -39.28 4.05
CA LYS A 96 -4.44 -38.74 2.91
C LYS A 96 -3.57 -38.00 1.90
N ARG A 97 -2.28 -37.78 2.20
CA ARG A 97 -1.33 -37.19 1.25
C ARG A 97 -0.72 -38.28 0.36
N VAL A 98 -1.11 -38.31 -0.90
CA VAL A 98 -0.66 -39.29 -1.89
C VAL A 98 0.03 -38.58 -3.04
N LYS A 99 1.34 -38.86 -3.23
CA LYS A 99 2.16 -38.24 -4.29
C LYS A 99 2.11 -36.70 -4.29
N GLY A 100 2.10 -36.09 -3.09
CA GLY A 100 2.07 -34.63 -2.93
C GLY A 100 0.67 -34.01 -3.00
N LEU A 101 -0.37 -34.77 -3.35
CA LEU A 101 -1.75 -34.30 -3.42
C LEU A 101 -2.59 -34.81 -2.25
N TRP A 102 -3.56 -34.00 -1.82
CA TRP A 102 -4.47 -34.34 -0.72
C TRP A 102 -5.75 -35.00 -1.23
N GLN A 103 -6.05 -36.20 -0.72
CA GLN A 103 -7.24 -36.97 -1.07
C GLN A 103 -8.43 -36.54 -0.21
N VAL A 104 -9.04 -35.41 -0.58
CA VAL A 104 -10.24 -34.87 0.09
C VAL A 104 -11.48 -35.65 -0.31
N ASP A 105 -12.37 -35.91 0.66
CA ASP A 105 -13.69 -36.49 0.40
C ASP A 105 -14.73 -35.38 0.20
N TYR A 106 -15.11 -35.10 -1.04
CA TYR A 106 -16.06 -34.03 -1.36
C TYR A 106 -17.55 -34.38 -1.10
N SER A 107 -17.86 -35.56 -0.52
CA SER A 107 -19.24 -35.93 -0.19
C SER A 107 -19.87 -35.08 0.91
N ASP A 108 -19.04 -34.52 1.79
CA ASP A 108 -19.44 -33.57 2.83
C ASP A 108 -18.47 -32.40 2.97
N TYR A 109 -18.79 -31.44 3.83
CA TYR A 109 -17.98 -30.26 4.11
C TYR A 109 -17.36 -30.31 5.51
N GLN A 110 -16.07 -29.99 5.59
CA GLN A 110 -15.38 -29.57 6.81
C GLN A 110 -14.56 -28.31 6.50
N PRO A 111 -14.27 -27.47 7.51
CA PRO A 111 -13.40 -26.31 7.34
C PRO A 111 -12.11 -26.66 6.59
N GLY A 112 -11.70 -25.77 5.69
CA GLY A 112 -10.49 -25.94 4.90
C GLY A 112 -9.20 -25.84 5.71
N PHE A 113 -8.07 -26.07 5.05
CA PHE A 113 -6.74 -25.98 5.65
C PHE A 113 -5.72 -25.41 4.67
N CYS A 114 -4.65 -24.81 5.20
CA CYS A 114 -3.60 -24.15 4.43
C CYS A 114 -2.33 -25.02 4.34
N LEU A 115 -1.60 -24.90 3.23
CA LEU A 115 -0.38 -25.66 2.93
C LEU A 115 0.86 -24.75 2.97
N GLU A 116 2.01 -25.21 3.44
CA GLU A 116 3.27 -24.46 3.54
C GLU A 116 3.89 -24.12 2.17
N ASP A 117 3.82 -25.06 1.23
CA ASP A 117 4.64 -25.02 0.01
C ASP A 117 4.02 -25.78 -1.17
N SER A 118 4.63 -25.65 -2.34
CA SER A 118 4.24 -26.38 -3.56
C SER A 118 4.37 -27.90 -3.43
N GLN A 119 5.04 -28.42 -2.40
CA GLN A 119 5.12 -29.85 -2.14
C GLN A 119 3.89 -30.36 -1.38
N GLY A 120 3.03 -29.46 -0.90
CA GLY A 120 1.79 -29.78 -0.20
C GLY A 120 2.02 -30.18 1.25
N ASN A 121 3.08 -29.67 1.89
CA ASN A 121 3.26 -29.81 3.33
C ASN A 121 2.18 -28.97 4.06
N PRO A 122 1.62 -29.43 5.19
CA PRO A 122 0.67 -28.60 5.95
C PRO A 122 1.31 -27.34 6.52
N TYR A 123 0.59 -26.22 6.46
CA TYR A 123 0.95 -25.03 7.22
C TYR A 123 0.56 -25.21 8.70
N HIS A 124 1.21 -24.51 9.62
CA HIS A 124 0.93 -24.64 11.06
C HIS A 124 -0.33 -23.88 11.50
N TRP A 125 -0.80 -22.92 10.70
CA TRP A 125 -2.04 -22.18 10.90
C TRP A 125 -2.93 -22.33 9.67
N HIS A 126 -4.26 -22.34 9.85
CA HIS A 126 -5.19 -22.67 8.77
C HIS A 126 -6.20 -21.55 8.47
N GLY A 127 -6.02 -20.39 9.09
CA GLY A 127 -6.99 -19.28 9.09
C GLY A 127 -7.93 -19.36 10.28
N ASP A 128 -8.53 -18.23 10.62
CA ASP A 128 -9.53 -18.12 11.69
C ASP A 128 -10.97 -18.20 11.14
N LEU A 129 -11.13 -18.10 9.82
CA LEU A 129 -12.36 -18.28 9.06
C LEU A 129 -12.23 -19.43 8.07
N ASP A 130 -13.37 -19.94 7.60
CA ASP A 130 -13.46 -20.87 6.48
C ASP A 130 -14.27 -20.28 5.32
N VAL A 131 -14.20 -20.92 4.16
CA VAL A 131 -14.90 -20.44 2.96
C VAL A 131 -16.42 -20.47 3.10
N ALA A 132 -17.00 -21.33 3.94
CA ALA A 132 -18.45 -21.32 4.15
C ALA A 132 -18.89 -20.03 4.85
N ALA A 133 -18.17 -19.62 5.89
CA ALA A 133 -18.40 -18.33 6.56
C ALA A 133 -18.20 -17.15 5.60
N LEU A 134 -17.22 -17.22 4.69
CA LEU A 134 -17.00 -16.17 3.68
C LEU A 134 -18.13 -16.10 2.65
N HIS A 135 -18.58 -17.22 2.09
CA HIS A 135 -19.73 -17.24 1.18
C HIS A 135 -21.00 -16.67 1.84
N ASP A 136 -21.29 -17.09 3.08
CA ASP A 136 -22.41 -16.54 3.84
C ASP A 136 -22.25 -15.03 4.10
N PHE A 137 -21.04 -14.58 4.43
CA PHE A 137 -20.73 -13.16 4.63
C PHE A 137 -21.01 -12.33 3.38
N VAL A 138 -20.54 -12.77 2.21
CA VAL A 138 -20.75 -12.04 0.95
C VAL A 138 -22.22 -12.02 0.56
N LYS A 139 -22.90 -13.17 0.65
CA LYS A 139 -24.34 -13.29 0.39
C LYS A 139 -25.19 -12.38 1.29
N ASP A 140 -24.87 -12.25 2.58
CA ASP A 140 -25.56 -11.33 3.49
C ASP A 140 -25.43 -9.85 3.07
N LYS A 141 -24.33 -9.48 2.39
CA LYS A 141 -24.16 -8.11 1.86
C LYS A 141 -24.91 -7.87 0.56
N GLY A 142 -25.43 -8.92 -0.08
CA GLY A 142 -26.01 -8.81 -1.42
C GLY A 142 -24.98 -8.45 -2.50
N ALA A 143 -23.69 -8.67 -2.22
CA ALA A 143 -22.61 -8.46 -3.17
C ALA A 143 -22.42 -9.70 -4.07
N GLU A 144 -21.80 -9.50 -5.22
CA GLU A 144 -21.32 -10.55 -6.10
C GLU A 144 -19.96 -11.08 -5.61
N GLU A 145 -19.84 -12.40 -5.52
CA GLU A 145 -18.59 -13.06 -5.13
C GLU A 145 -17.63 -13.19 -6.32
N ILE A 146 -16.35 -12.95 -6.06
CA ILE A 146 -15.23 -13.34 -6.92
C ILE A 146 -14.43 -14.40 -6.15
N VAL A 147 -14.44 -15.65 -6.63
CA VAL A 147 -13.75 -16.77 -5.96
C VAL A 147 -12.45 -17.11 -6.68
N THR A 148 -11.32 -17.03 -5.97
CA THR A 148 -10.02 -17.45 -6.50
C THR A 148 -9.75 -18.91 -6.13
N VAL A 149 -9.58 -19.78 -7.14
CA VAL A 149 -9.31 -21.21 -6.91
C VAL A 149 -7.82 -21.49 -6.81
N ASN A 150 -7.48 -22.48 -5.97
CA ASN A 150 -6.11 -22.91 -5.74
C ASN A 150 -5.52 -23.60 -6.98
N VAL A 151 -4.56 -22.95 -7.63
CA VAL A 151 -3.80 -23.52 -8.75
C VAL A 151 -2.42 -24.00 -8.31
N GLY A 152 -1.83 -23.34 -7.31
CA GLY A 152 -0.47 -23.65 -6.86
C GLY A 152 -0.30 -25.07 -6.31
N THR A 153 -1.23 -25.50 -5.47
CA THR A 153 -1.22 -26.84 -4.84
C THR A 153 -2.48 -27.67 -5.13
N GLY A 154 -3.51 -27.03 -5.69
CA GLY A 154 -4.79 -27.62 -6.02
C GLY A 154 -4.83 -28.32 -7.38
N THR A 155 -6.02 -28.79 -7.74
CA THR A 155 -6.28 -29.51 -8.99
C THR A 155 -7.55 -29.00 -9.67
N PRO A 156 -7.74 -29.23 -10.98
CA PRO A 156 -9.00 -28.93 -11.67
C PRO A 156 -10.23 -29.59 -11.01
N GLU A 157 -10.07 -30.80 -10.46
CA GLU A 157 -11.12 -31.49 -9.71
C GLU A 157 -11.50 -30.76 -8.43
N MET A 158 -10.51 -30.31 -7.65
CA MET A 158 -10.75 -29.53 -6.43
C MET A 158 -11.54 -28.25 -6.71
N ALA A 159 -11.19 -27.53 -7.78
CA ALA A 159 -11.90 -26.34 -8.21
C ALA A 159 -13.34 -26.65 -8.67
N ALA A 160 -13.52 -27.69 -9.47
CA ALA A 160 -14.84 -28.12 -9.94
C ALA A 160 -15.75 -28.58 -8.79
N GLU A 161 -15.21 -29.27 -7.78
CA GLU A 161 -15.97 -29.67 -6.60
C GLU A 161 -16.30 -28.48 -5.70
N TRP A 162 -15.48 -27.43 -5.67
CA TRP A 162 -15.85 -26.17 -5.02
C TRP A 162 -17.06 -25.54 -5.73
N VAL A 163 -17.03 -25.42 -7.06
CA VAL A 163 -18.18 -24.94 -7.86
C VAL A 163 -19.43 -25.77 -7.56
N ARG A 164 -19.31 -27.10 -7.54
CA ARG A 164 -20.43 -28.01 -7.26
C ARG A 164 -21.00 -27.76 -5.86
N TRP A 165 -20.15 -27.68 -4.85
CA TRP A 165 -20.59 -27.43 -3.49
C TRP A 165 -21.23 -26.04 -3.36
N ALA A 166 -20.58 -24.99 -3.83
CA ALA A 166 -21.04 -23.62 -3.67
C ALA A 166 -22.32 -23.33 -4.46
N ASN A 167 -22.37 -23.68 -5.74
CA ASN A 167 -23.49 -23.31 -6.62
C ASN A 167 -24.61 -24.36 -6.62
N VAL A 168 -24.28 -25.65 -6.59
CA VAL A 168 -25.30 -26.73 -6.72
C VAL A 168 -25.83 -27.18 -5.36
N LYS A 169 -24.95 -27.43 -4.37
CA LYS A 169 -25.36 -27.91 -3.04
C LYS A 169 -25.86 -26.77 -2.15
N MET A 170 -25.12 -25.66 -2.09
CA MET A 170 -25.40 -24.55 -1.17
C MET A 170 -26.22 -23.42 -1.78
N GLY A 171 -26.22 -23.29 -3.11
CA GLY A 171 -26.99 -22.25 -3.80
C GLY A 171 -26.47 -20.83 -3.52
N PHE A 172 -25.15 -20.64 -3.45
CA PHE A 172 -24.54 -19.31 -3.39
C PHE A 172 -24.64 -18.57 -4.73
N GLY A 173 -24.64 -19.29 -5.85
CA GLY A 173 -24.84 -18.69 -7.18
C GLY A 173 -23.66 -17.83 -7.63
N VAL A 174 -22.45 -18.22 -7.24
CA VAL A 174 -21.19 -17.53 -7.57
C VAL A 174 -20.98 -17.52 -9.08
N LYS A 175 -20.86 -16.31 -9.64
CA LYS A 175 -20.70 -16.12 -11.08
C LYS A 175 -19.24 -15.95 -11.50
N TYR A 176 -18.44 -15.22 -10.73
CA TYR A 176 -17.05 -14.88 -11.10
C TYR A 176 -16.07 -15.79 -10.37
N TRP A 177 -15.20 -16.43 -11.14
CA TRP A 177 -14.16 -17.30 -10.61
C TRP A 177 -12.82 -17.01 -11.27
N GLU A 178 -11.78 -16.86 -10.46
CA GLU A 178 -10.41 -16.64 -10.89
C GLU A 178 -9.59 -17.92 -10.77
N ILE A 179 -8.68 -18.15 -11.72
CA ILE A 179 -7.80 -19.33 -11.74
C ILE A 179 -6.40 -18.94 -11.24
N GLY A 180 -6.16 -19.15 -9.95
CA GLY A 180 -4.88 -18.87 -9.27
C GLY A 180 -4.66 -17.38 -8.97
N ASN A 181 -3.54 -17.06 -8.31
CA ASN A 181 -3.17 -15.73 -7.86
C ASN A 181 -1.66 -15.47 -8.08
N GLU A 182 -1.30 -14.48 -8.90
CA GLU A 182 0.08 -13.97 -9.03
C GLU A 182 1.18 -15.04 -9.29
N LEU A 183 0.85 -16.14 -9.97
CA LEU A 183 1.76 -17.30 -10.13
C LEU A 183 3.07 -16.98 -10.89
N GLU A 184 3.21 -15.79 -11.46
CA GLU A 184 4.48 -15.27 -11.99
C GLU A 184 5.47 -14.86 -10.89
N GLY A 185 4.98 -14.56 -9.69
CA GLY A 185 5.75 -14.07 -8.55
C GLY A 185 6.49 -15.19 -7.84
N PHE A 186 7.79 -15.01 -7.58
CA PHE A 186 8.59 -16.03 -6.88
C PHE A 186 8.15 -16.27 -5.43
N TRP A 187 7.35 -15.37 -4.87
CA TRP A 187 6.76 -15.47 -3.54
C TRP A 187 5.55 -16.42 -3.50
N GLU A 188 4.93 -16.71 -4.64
CA GLU A 188 3.72 -17.51 -4.69
C GLU A 188 3.98 -19.01 -4.61
N VAL A 189 3.16 -19.68 -3.80
CA VAL A 189 3.06 -21.14 -3.83
C VAL A 189 2.51 -21.53 -5.19
N GLY A 190 3.22 -22.38 -5.92
CA GLY A 190 2.87 -22.73 -7.30
C GLY A 190 3.66 -21.98 -8.38
N HIS A 191 4.50 -21.00 -8.03
CA HIS A 191 5.46 -20.42 -8.97
C HIS A 191 6.47 -21.47 -9.45
N ILE A 192 7.09 -22.17 -8.50
CA ILE A 192 7.88 -23.37 -8.79
C ILE A 192 6.98 -24.60 -8.75
N GLN A 193 6.94 -25.31 -9.86
CA GLN A 193 6.20 -26.55 -10.03
C GLN A 193 6.85 -27.69 -9.24
N ALA A 194 6.10 -28.77 -9.03
CA ALA A 194 6.59 -29.95 -8.30
C ALA A 194 7.82 -30.63 -8.95
N ASP A 195 8.02 -30.46 -10.26
CA ASP A 195 9.18 -30.99 -10.99
C ASP A 195 10.38 -30.03 -11.00
N GLY A 196 10.28 -28.88 -10.30
CA GLY A 196 11.32 -27.86 -10.21
C GLY A 196 11.31 -26.84 -11.35
N THR A 197 10.41 -26.96 -12.32
CA THR A 197 10.25 -25.94 -13.37
C THR A 197 9.52 -24.71 -12.85
N GLN A 198 9.75 -23.56 -13.49
CA GLN A 198 9.05 -22.31 -13.17
C GLN A 198 7.75 -22.20 -13.96
N MET A 199 6.73 -21.56 -13.39
CA MET A 199 5.51 -21.18 -14.09
C MET A 199 5.84 -20.21 -15.23
N THR A 200 5.47 -20.60 -16.45
CA THR A 200 5.54 -19.75 -17.65
C THR A 200 4.14 -19.37 -18.11
N GLY A 201 4.02 -18.37 -18.99
CA GLY A 201 2.72 -17.98 -19.54
C GLY A 201 2.04 -19.11 -20.32
N GLU A 202 2.81 -19.89 -21.08
CA GLU A 202 2.30 -21.06 -21.81
C GLU A 202 1.82 -22.16 -20.86
N LEU A 203 2.56 -22.42 -19.77
CA LEU A 203 2.16 -23.42 -18.79
C LEU A 203 0.92 -22.97 -18.01
N TYR A 204 0.86 -21.69 -17.63
CA TYR A 204 -0.32 -21.11 -17.00
C TYR A 204 -1.54 -21.22 -17.93
N ALA A 205 -1.42 -20.85 -19.21
CA ALA A 205 -2.52 -20.96 -20.17
C ALA A 205 -3.02 -22.41 -20.33
N GLN A 206 -2.12 -23.40 -20.34
CA GLN A 206 -2.50 -24.82 -20.35
C GLN A 206 -3.31 -25.20 -19.11
N LYS A 207 -2.83 -24.86 -17.91
CA LYS A 207 -3.54 -25.10 -16.65
C LYS A 207 -4.87 -24.36 -16.61
N PHE A 208 -4.91 -23.12 -17.08
CA PHE A 208 -6.13 -22.31 -17.16
C PHE A 208 -7.23 -23.04 -17.92
N VAL A 209 -6.92 -23.61 -19.09
CA VAL A 209 -7.88 -24.38 -19.88
C VAL A 209 -8.37 -25.64 -19.14
N GLU A 210 -7.49 -26.34 -18.43
CA GLU A 210 -7.85 -27.54 -17.65
C GLU A 210 -8.83 -27.20 -16.52
N PHE A 211 -8.53 -26.17 -15.74
CA PHE A 211 -9.38 -25.68 -14.65
C PHE A 211 -10.71 -25.15 -15.19
N ALA A 212 -10.69 -24.27 -16.19
CA ALA A 212 -11.88 -23.68 -16.78
C ALA A 212 -12.83 -24.75 -17.35
N LYS A 213 -12.30 -25.79 -18.02
CA LYS A 213 -13.09 -26.92 -18.51
C LYS A 213 -13.74 -27.70 -17.38
N ALA A 214 -12.98 -28.03 -16.34
CA ALA A 214 -13.49 -28.80 -15.20
C ALA A 214 -14.61 -28.04 -14.48
N MET A 215 -14.42 -26.74 -14.24
CA MET A 215 -15.39 -25.87 -13.58
C MET A 215 -16.64 -25.65 -14.43
N LYS A 216 -16.48 -25.29 -15.72
CA LYS A 216 -17.63 -25.08 -16.63
C LYS A 216 -18.40 -26.37 -16.96
N ALA A 217 -17.80 -27.55 -16.75
CA ALA A 217 -18.53 -28.83 -16.83
C ALA A 217 -19.54 -29.01 -15.68
N VAL A 218 -19.34 -28.34 -14.55
CA VAL A 218 -20.29 -28.29 -13.43
C VAL A 218 -21.32 -27.18 -13.65
N ASP A 219 -20.86 -25.99 -14.01
CA ASP A 219 -21.70 -24.83 -14.27
C ASP A 219 -21.22 -24.05 -15.52
N PRO A 220 -21.87 -24.19 -16.68
CA PRO A 220 -21.43 -23.51 -17.91
C PRO A 220 -21.70 -22.00 -17.89
N THR A 221 -22.40 -21.47 -16.89
CA THR A 221 -22.77 -20.04 -16.80
C THR A 221 -21.73 -19.18 -16.08
N LEU A 222 -20.69 -19.81 -15.51
CA LEU A 222 -19.60 -19.11 -14.84
C LEU A 222 -18.86 -18.17 -15.78
N LYS A 223 -18.43 -17.03 -15.25
CA LYS A 223 -17.38 -16.19 -15.82
C LYS A 223 -16.04 -16.60 -15.21
N ILE A 224 -15.11 -17.02 -16.06
CA ILE A 224 -13.78 -17.47 -15.66
C ILE A 224 -12.75 -16.40 -16.00
N GLY A 225 -11.92 -16.02 -15.03
CA GLY A 225 -10.94 -14.95 -15.19
C GLY A 225 -9.50 -15.34 -14.85
N GLY A 226 -8.59 -14.63 -15.52
CA GLY A 226 -7.14 -14.77 -15.39
C GLY A 226 -6.38 -14.20 -16.59
N PRO A 227 -5.03 -14.31 -16.64
CA PRO A 227 -4.20 -14.53 -15.46
C PRO A 227 -4.49 -13.49 -14.39
N VAL A 228 -4.39 -13.87 -13.12
CA VAL A 228 -4.40 -12.95 -11.99
C VAL A 228 -2.96 -12.51 -11.78
N THR A 229 -2.60 -11.31 -12.19
CA THR A 229 -1.18 -10.87 -12.26
C THR A 229 -0.88 -9.78 -11.25
N ALA A 230 0.28 -9.83 -10.60
CA ALA A 230 0.71 -8.96 -9.50
C ALA A 230 0.87 -7.48 -9.87
N ASN A 231 0.92 -7.13 -11.15
CA ASN A 231 1.20 -5.77 -11.58
C ASN A 231 0.70 -5.43 -13.00
N LEU A 232 0.79 -4.15 -13.37
CA LEU A 232 0.33 -3.62 -14.66
C LEU A 232 1.14 -4.09 -15.90
N ARG A 233 2.21 -4.88 -15.72
CA ARG A 233 2.89 -5.58 -16.83
C ARG A 233 2.11 -6.81 -17.27
N ALA A 234 1.16 -7.29 -16.48
CA ALA A 234 0.26 -8.38 -16.84
C ALA A 234 1.01 -9.55 -17.46
N GLU A 235 2.02 -10.05 -16.75
CA GLU A 235 2.72 -11.27 -17.11
C GLU A 235 1.72 -12.39 -17.43
N PHE A 236 2.06 -13.28 -18.36
CA PHE A 236 1.19 -14.36 -18.85
C PHE A 236 -0.05 -13.94 -19.67
N LEU A 237 -0.44 -12.67 -19.69
CA LEU A 237 -1.67 -12.23 -20.37
C LEU A 237 -1.69 -12.55 -21.87
N GLU A 238 -0.60 -12.24 -22.57
CA GLU A 238 -0.50 -12.50 -24.02
C GLU A 238 -0.60 -13.99 -24.34
N ALA A 239 0.09 -14.85 -23.59
CA ALA A 239 0.00 -16.30 -23.76
C ALA A 239 -1.41 -16.82 -23.44
N THR A 240 -2.04 -16.31 -22.39
CA THR A 240 -3.40 -16.71 -21.98
C THR A 240 -4.43 -16.32 -23.04
N LEU A 241 -4.40 -15.10 -23.58
CA LEU A 241 -5.30 -14.67 -24.64
C LEU A 241 -5.12 -15.49 -25.93
N ARG A 242 -3.86 -15.82 -26.27
CA ARG A 242 -3.50 -16.59 -27.46
C ARG A 242 -3.92 -18.07 -27.36
N ASP A 243 -3.63 -18.71 -26.23
CA ASP A 243 -3.71 -20.17 -26.09
C ASP A 243 -4.93 -20.64 -25.30
N ALA A 244 -5.54 -19.78 -24.50
CA ALA A 244 -6.66 -20.08 -23.60
C ALA A 244 -7.86 -19.12 -23.73
N GLY A 245 -7.80 -18.12 -24.62
CA GLY A 245 -8.76 -17.02 -24.65
C GLY A 245 -10.23 -17.44 -24.88
N ASP A 246 -10.48 -18.58 -25.55
CA ASP A 246 -11.83 -19.16 -25.70
C ASP A 246 -12.52 -19.49 -24.36
N TRP A 247 -11.74 -19.68 -23.31
CA TRP A 247 -12.21 -20.01 -21.96
C TRP A 247 -12.18 -18.81 -21.02
N LEU A 248 -11.63 -17.68 -21.47
CA LEU A 248 -11.46 -16.46 -20.69
C LEU A 248 -12.66 -15.54 -20.86
N ASP A 249 -13.24 -15.09 -19.76
CA ASP A 249 -14.35 -14.14 -19.70
C ASP A 249 -13.92 -12.77 -19.15
N PHE A 250 -12.87 -12.72 -18.32
CA PHE A 250 -12.29 -11.46 -17.85
C PHE A 250 -10.81 -11.57 -17.51
N ILE A 251 -10.04 -10.52 -17.76
CA ILE A 251 -8.64 -10.40 -17.31
C ILE A 251 -8.64 -9.86 -15.87
N SER A 252 -7.74 -10.35 -15.03
CA SER A 252 -7.63 -9.95 -13.63
C SER A 252 -6.23 -9.39 -13.31
N ILE A 253 -6.15 -8.13 -12.92
CA ILE A 253 -4.87 -7.45 -12.72
C ILE A 253 -4.79 -6.89 -11.31
N HIS A 254 -3.62 -6.99 -10.69
CA HIS A 254 -3.32 -6.31 -9.44
C HIS A 254 -2.46 -5.08 -9.70
N THR A 255 -2.59 -4.06 -8.85
CA THR A 255 -1.75 -2.86 -8.97
C THR A 255 -1.57 -2.09 -7.68
N TYR A 256 -0.31 -1.76 -7.43
CA TYR A 256 0.18 -0.97 -6.30
C TYR A 256 1.22 0.02 -6.83
N PRO A 257 0.79 1.07 -7.56
CA PRO A 257 1.67 1.78 -8.46
C PRO A 257 2.66 2.73 -7.77
N VAL A 258 2.38 3.19 -6.55
CA VAL A 258 3.25 4.13 -5.81
C VAL A 258 4.55 3.44 -5.43
N GLU A 259 5.67 4.02 -5.84
CA GLU A 259 6.99 3.56 -5.46
C GLU A 259 7.24 3.78 -3.96
N GLY A 260 7.71 2.75 -3.26
CA GLY A 260 7.80 2.74 -1.79
C GLY A 260 8.74 3.77 -1.15
N HIS A 261 9.62 4.41 -1.93
CA HIS A 261 10.51 5.46 -1.45
C HIS A 261 9.92 6.87 -1.52
N LEU A 262 8.72 7.03 -2.09
CA LEU A 262 8.07 8.34 -2.22
C LEU A 262 7.33 8.70 -0.92
N GLU A 263 7.56 9.93 -0.47
CA GLU A 263 6.96 10.48 0.76
C GLU A 263 6.11 11.72 0.51
N LYS A 264 6.36 12.46 -0.58
CA LYS A 264 5.66 13.73 -0.83
C LYS A 264 4.26 13.49 -1.42
N PRO A 265 3.21 14.14 -0.89
CA PRO A 265 1.84 13.96 -1.37
C PRO A 265 1.68 14.17 -2.88
N GLU A 266 2.33 15.18 -3.45
CA GLU A 266 2.28 15.50 -4.87
C GLU A 266 2.99 14.46 -5.76
N GLU A 267 4.00 13.75 -5.24
CA GLU A 267 4.67 12.67 -5.97
C GLU A 267 3.82 11.39 -5.93
N ILE A 268 3.24 11.09 -4.75
CA ILE A 268 2.38 9.93 -4.52
C ILE A 268 1.08 10.01 -5.34
N ILE A 269 0.37 11.14 -5.31
CA ILE A 269 -0.92 11.27 -6.02
C ILE A 269 -0.78 11.17 -7.54
N ARG A 270 0.36 11.58 -8.11
CA ARG A 270 0.62 11.48 -9.56
C ARG A 270 0.67 10.03 -10.03
N GLN A 271 1.06 9.10 -9.16
CA GLN A 271 1.08 7.66 -9.44
C GLN A 271 -0.34 7.05 -9.54
N ALA A 272 -1.40 7.80 -9.20
CA ALA A 272 -2.77 7.34 -9.43
C ALA A 272 -3.15 7.33 -10.92
N PHE A 273 -2.47 8.11 -11.77
CA PHE A 273 -2.83 8.34 -13.18
C PHE A 273 -1.95 7.52 -14.14
N VAL A 274 -1.91 6.20 -13.92
CA VAL A 274 -0.99 5.28 -14.62
C VAL A 274 -1.70 4.30 -15.56
N LEU A 275 -3.03 4.28 -15.61
CA LEU A 275 -3.79 3.20 -16.24
C LEU A 275 -3.92 3.33 -17.75
N GLU A 276 -3.74 4.52 -18.33
CA GLU A 276 -3.93 4.74 -19.77
C GLU A 276 -3.16 3.74 -20.65
N LYS A 277 -1.84 3.67 -20.49
CA LYS A 277 -0.99 2.83 -21.35
C LYS A 277 -1.21 1.32 -21.11
N PRO A 278 -1.26 0.82 -19.86
CA PRO A 278 -1.56 -0.59 -19.60
C PRO A 278 -2.91 -1.03 -20.19
N ILE A 279 -3.99 -0.27 -19.96
CA ILE A 279 -5.31 -0.63 -20.46
C ILE A 279 -5.36 -0.63 -21.99
N GLN A 280 -4.75 0.36 -22.65
CA GLN A 280 -4.62 0.37 -24.12
C GLN A 280 -3.88 -0.87 -24.63
N ARG A 281 -2.82 -1.30 -23.93
CA ARG A 281 -2.09 -2.53 -24.26
C ARG A 281 -2.97 -3.77 -24.11
N TYR A 282 -3.74 -3.89 -23.02
CA TYR A 282 -4.63 -5.04 -22.82
C TYR A 282 -5.69 -5.15 -23.91
N ARG A 283 -6.35 -4.03 -24.23
CA ARG A 283 -7.32 -3.97 -25.33
C ARG A 283 -6.69 -4.34 -26.68
N SER A 284 -5.47 -3.91 -26.93
CA SER A 284 -4.74 -4.26 -28.15
C SER A 284 -4.40 -5.76 -28.22
N LEU A 285 -4.11 -6.40 -27.08
CA LEU A 285 -3.88 -7.84 -27.00
C LEU A 285 -5.19 -8.62 -27.17
N ILE A 286 -6.28 -8.17 -26.55
CA ILE A 286 -7.62 -8.73 -26.74
C ILE A 286 -8.00 -8.67 -28.22
N GLU A 287 -7.88 -7.51 -28.85
CA GLU A 287 -8.19 -7.35 -30.29
C GLU A 287 -7.33 -8.28 -31.16
N ARG A 288 -6.04 -8.43 -30.83
CA ARG A 288 -5.11 -9.27 -31.60
C ARG A 288 -5.50 -10.75 -31.57
N TYR A 289 -5.83 -11.28 -30.40
CA TYR A 289 -6.00 -12.73 -30.20
C TYR A 289 -7.46 -13.17 -30.10
N GLN A 290 -8.36 -12.25 -29.73
CA GLN A 290 -9.77 -12.50 -29.40
C GLN A 290 -10.71 -11.43 -30.02
N SER A 291 -10.38 -10.89 -31.21
CA SER A 291 -11.17 -9.84 -31.89
C SER A 291 -12.68 -10.08 -31.95
N ALA A 292 -13.15 -11.31 -32.12
CA ALA A 292 -14.58 -11.63 -32.17
C ALA A 292 -15.30 -11.45 -30.82
N ARG A 293 -14.55 -11.35 -29.72
CA ARG A 293 -15.02 -11.26 -28.33
C ARG A 293 -14.45 -10.02 -27.62
N SER A 294 -13.96 -9.04 -28.37
CA SER A 294 -13.28 -7.86 -27.81
C SER A 294 -14.15 -7.07 -26.83
N ASP A 295 -15.46 -7.04 -27.07
CA ASP A 295 -16.45 -6.36 -26.23
C ASP A 295 -17.03 -7.28 -25.15
N GLU A 296 -16.67 -8.57 -25.14
CA GLU A 296 -17.13 -9.56 -24.16
C GLU A 296 -16.14 -9.76 -23.01
N ILE A 297 -14.84 -9.67 -23.30
CA ILE A 297 -13.78 -9.91 -22.29
C ILE A 297 -13.61 -8.66 -21.42
N GLU A 298 -14.04 -8.76 -20.17
CA GLU A 298 -13.93 -7.68 -19.19
C GLU A 298 -12.46 -7.48 -18.73
N ILE A 299 -12.11 -6.27 -18.31
CA ILE A 299 -10.84 -5.94 -17.65
C ILE A 299 -11.14 -5.60 -16.19
N ALA A 300 -10.68 -6.45 -15.28
CA ALA A 300 -10.84 -6.28 -13.85
C ALA A 300 -9.52 -5.92 -13.16
N ILE A 301 -9.62 -5.09 -12.10
CA ILE A 301 -8.52 -4.86 -11.17
C ILE A 301 -8.89 -5.44 -9.80
N THR A 302 -8.55 -6.69 -9.53
CA THR A 302 -9.08 -7.42 -8.36
C THR A 302 -8.23 -7.33 -7.09
N GLU A 303 -7.05 -6.70 -7.18
CA GLU A 303 -6.38 -6.12 -6.03
C GLU A 303 -5.79 -4.76 -6.40
N TRP A 304 -6.09 -3.75 -5.61
CA TRP A 304 -5.42 -2.47 -5.73
C TRP A 304 -5.35 -1.73 -4.40
N ASN A 305 -4.24 -1.03 -4.21
CA ASN A 305 -4.04 0.04 -3.23
C ASN A 305 -2.98 0.99 -3.79
N SER A 306 -2.55 1.99 -3.02
CA SER A 306 -1.54 2.94 -3.47
C SER A 306 -0.18 2.27 -3.69
N LYS A 307 0.31 1.46 -2.74
CA LYS A 307 1.60 0.74 -2.78
C LYS A 307 1.53 -0.58 -2.02
N VAL A 308 2.54 -1.45 -2.19
CA VAL A 308 2.66 -2.72 -1.47
C VAL A 308 3.16 -2.50 -0.03
N GLN A 309 4.02 -1.51 0.18
CA GLN A 309 4.58 -1.21 1.49
C GLN A 309 3.55 -0.49 2.36
N GLU A 310 3.18 -1.10 3.48
CA GLU A 310 2.29 -0.50 4.46
C GLU A 310 3.07 0.44 5.39
N ASP A 311 2.70 1.71 5.35
CA ASP A 311 3.29 2.74 6.20
C ASP A 311 2.29 3.90 6.38
N ARG A 312 2.74 5.00 6.99
CA ARG A 312 1.89 6.16 7.24
C ARG A 312 1.06 6.61 6.03
N THR A 313 1.57 6.56 4.80
CA THR A 313 0.82 7.06 3.64
C THR A 313 -0.25 6.09 3.13
N THR A 314 -0.29 4.85 3.63
CA THR A 314 -1.42 3.92 3.49
C THR A 314 -2.42 4.02 4.64
N GLY A 315 -2.08 4.73 5.73
CA GLY A 315 -2.98 4.98 6.86
C GLY A 315 -3.58 6.39 6.92
N ASP A 316 -2.84 7.42 6.51
CA ASP A 316 -3.23 8.81 6.70
C ASP A 316 -4.26 9.30 5.67
N LEU A 317 -4.65 10.58 5.77
CA LEU A 317 -5.66 11.18 4.88
C LEU A 317 -5.28 11.05 3.39
N LEU A 318 -3.99 11.03 3.04
CA LEU A 318 -3.54 10.88 1.66
C LEU A 318 -4.07 9.59 1.03
N SER A 319 -4.13 8.50 1.81
CA SER A 319 -4.63 7.23 1.32
C SER A 319 -6.06 7.37 0.79
N GLY A 320 -6.94 8.09 1.49
CA GLY A 320 -8.31 8.37 1.04
C GLY A 320 -8.38 9.27 -0.19
N LEU A 321 -7.55 10.32 -0.24
CA LEU A 321 -7.46 11.21 -1.40
C LEU A 321 -6.97 10.45 -2.65
N TRP A 322 -5.97 9.60 -2.47
CA TRP A 322 -5.40 8.76 -3.52
C TRP A 322 -6.42 7.75 -4.04
N ASN A 323 -7.14 7.08 -3.12
CA ASN A 323 -8.19 6.12 -3.46
C ASN A 323 -9.32 6.77 -4.27
N ALA A 324 -9.77 7.96 -3.86
CA ALA A 324 -10.76 8.72 -4.60
C ALA A 324 -10.27 9.09 -6.02
N ALA A 325 -8.99 9.46 -6.18
CA ALA A 325 -8.41 9.74 -7.48
C ALA A 325 -8.29 8.48 -8.36
N PHE A 326 -7.86 7.35 -7.77
CA PHE A 326 -7.64 6.11 -8.51
C PHE A 326 -8.95 5.49 -9.02
N ILE A 327 -10.05 5.57 -8.26
CA ILE A 327 -11.39 5.16 -8.75
C ILE A 327 -11.80 6.00 -9.96
N GLY A 328 -11.54 7.31 -9.93
CA GLY A 328 -11.80 8.19 -11.06
C GLY A 328 -10.96 7.84 -12.29
N GLU A 329 -9.71 7.41 -12.09
CA GLU A 329 -8.85 6.91 -13.15
C GLU A 329 -9.37 5.58 -13.74
N MET A 330 -9.79 4.63 -12.90
CA MET A 330 -10.40 3.37 -13.34
C MET A 330 -11.66 3.62 -14.19
N PHE A 331 -12.52 4.55 -13.75
CA PHE A 331 -13.69 4.96 -14.51
C PHE A 331 -13.29 5.62 -15.85
N ARG A 332 -12.31 6.54 -15.82
CA ARG A 332 -11.76 7.19 -17.02
C ARG A 332 -11.17 6.20 -18.01
N HIS A 333 -10.69 5.04 -17.57
CA HIS A 333 -10.09 4.03 -18.44
C HIS A 333 -10.96 2.78 -18.69
N GLN A 334 -12.23 2.76 -18.24
CA GLN A 334 -13.16 1.64 -18.48
C GLN A 334 -12.56 0.33 -17.93
N VAL A 335 -12.16 0.36 -16.67
CA VAL A 335 -12.06 -0.88 -15.88
C VAL A 335 -13.49 -1.35 -15.61
N ASP A 336 -13.79 -2.61 -15.87
CA ASP A 336 -15.16 -3.14 -15.81
C ASP A 336 -15.63 -3.40 -14.37
N PHE A 337 -14.70 -3.83 -13.51
CA PHE A 337 -14.91 -3.95 -12.07
C PHE A 337 -13.58 -3.98 -11.31
N ALA A 338 -13.61 -3.66 -10.02
CA ALA A 338 -12.42 -3.64 -9.19
C ALA A 338 -12.71 -3.97 -7.72
N THR A 339 -11.71 -4.54 -7.03
CA THR A 339 -11.74 -4.81 -5.60
C THR A 339 -10.52 -4.22 -4.91
N HIS A 340 -10.75 -3.29 -3.98
CA HIS A 340 -9.73 -2.68 -3.14
C HIS A 340 -9.11 -3.73 -2.21
N TRP A 341 -7.79 -3.75 -2.11
CA TRP A 341 -7.07 -4.52 -1.11
C TRP A 341 -6.83 -3.62 0.10
N ASP A 342 -7.33 -3.90 1.31
CA ASP A 342 -8.18 -5.03 1.74
C ASP A 342 -9.31 -4.60 2.68
N LEU A 343 -10.00 -5.53 3.36
CA LEU A 343 -11.11 -5.19 4.27
C LEU A 343 -10.60 -4.67 5.61
N LEU A 344 -9.63 -5.35 6.24
CA LEU A 344 -9.18 -5.08 7.61
C LEU A 344 -7.65 -4.89 7.67
N THR A 345 -7.21 -3.81 8.30
CA THR A 345 -5.79 -3.59 8.61
C THR A 345 -5.36 -4.44 9.81
N GLU A 346 -4.37 -5.31 9.63
CA GLU A 346 -3.76 -6.12 10.69
C GLU A 346 -2.32 -5.70 11.05
N THR A 347 -1.78 -4.67 10.38
CA THR A 347 -0.43 -4.15 10.65
C THR A 347 -0.40 -3.08 11.73
N GLU A 348 0.78 -2.91 12.36
CA GLU A 348 1.03 -1.82 13.32
C GLU A 348 1.16 -0.45 12.63
N GLU A 349 1.55 -0.44 11.36
CA GLU A 349 1.93 0.75 10.60
C GLU A 349 1.03 0.89 9.37
N GLY A 350 0.25 1.96 9.32
CA GLY A 350 -0.55 2.30 8.14
C GLY A 350 -1.66 1.30 7.84
N GLY A 351 -1.41 0.41 6.89
CA GLY A 351 -2.29 -0.68 6.49
C GLY A 351 -3.04 -0.48 5.17
N HIS A 352 -3.46 -1.57 4.55
CA HIS A 352 -4.30 -1.54 3.34
C HIS A 352 -5.80 -1.55 3.60
N GLY A 353 -6.25 -1.92 4.81
CA GLY A 353 -7.66 -2.16 5.07
C GLY A 353 -8.57 -0.94 5.03
N LEU A 354 -9.83 -1.14 4.62
CA LEU A 354 -10.90 -0.16 4.77
C LEU A 354 -11.20 0.16 6.25
N PHE A 355 -10.94 -0.78 7.15
CA PHE A 355 -11.18 -0.64 8.59
C PHE A 355 -9.92 -0.98 9.41
N GLN A 356 -9.79 -0.35 10.58
CA GLN A 356 -8.81 -0.69 11.61
C GLN A 356 -9.49 -0.72 12.99
N PHE A 357 -9.09 -1.66 13.83
CA PHE A 357 -9.63 -1.79 15.18
C PHE A 357 -8.77 -1.03 16.19
N VAL A 358 -9.33 0.03 16.78
CA VAL A 358 -8.73 0.85 17.84
C VAL A 358 -9.65 0.84 19.06
N GLY A 359 -9.72 -0.32 19.72
CA GLY A 359 -10.73 -0.64 20.74
C GLY A 359 -12.16 -0.82 20.18
N ARG A 360 -12.46 -0.25 19.01
CA ARG A 360 -13.65 -0.43 18.17
C ARG A 360 -13.27 -0.37 16.70
N CYS A 361 -14.13 -0.80 15.79
CA CYS A 361 -13.95 -0.61 14.36
C CYS A 361 -13.95 0.88 14.01
N MET A 362 -12.93 1.34 13.28
CA MET A 362 -12.84 2.68 12.72
C MET A 362 -12.64 2.59 11.20
N PRO A 363 -13.50 3.22 10.38
CA PRO A 363 -13.23 3.40 8.96
C PRO A 363 -11.94 4.17 8.75
N LYS A 364 -11.10 3.73 7.81
CA LYS A 364 -9.89 4.46 7.42
C LYS A 364 -10.20 5.49 6.33
N ALA A 365 -9.24 6.36 6.04
CA ALA A 365 -9.39 7.35 4.97
C ALA A 365 -9.71 6.70 3.61
N GLN A 366 -9.15 5.51 3.32
CA GLN A 366 -9.50 4.69 2.14
C GLN A 366 -11.01 4.47 2.01
N TYR A 367 -11.69 4.05 3.09
CA TYR A 367 -13.15 3.90 3.13
C TYR A 367 -13.86 5.19 2.73
N TRP A 368 -13.44 6.33 3.27
CA TRP A 368 -14.05 7.61 2.94
C TRP A 368 -13.78 8.07 1.50
N GLY A 369 -12.65 7.68 0.90
CA GLY A 369 -12.39 7.87 -0.53
C GLY A 369 -13.38 7.11 -1.41
N LEU A 370 -13.64 5.83 -1.09
CA LEU A 370 -14.65 5.01 -1.75
C LEU A 370 -16.08 5.54 -1.48
N TYR A 371 -16.35 6.02 -0.26
CA TYR A 371 -17.63 6.60 0.15
C TYR A 371 -18.04 7.79 -0.72
N LEU A 372 -17.11 8.69 -1.05
CA LEU A 372 -17.40 9.83 -1.93
C LEU A 372 -17.93 9.37 -3.29
N TRP A 373 -17.37 8.30 -3.86
CA TRP A 373 -17.88 7.71 -5.09
C TRP A 373 -19.22 7.01 -4.90
N SER A 374 -19.39 6.24 -3.82
CA SER A 374 -20.64 5.54 -3.52
C SER A 374 -21.83 6.51 -3.39
N LYS A 375 -21.67 7.61 -2.65
CA LYS A 375 -22.78 8.48 -2.24
C LYS A 375 -22.91 9.78 -3.03
N HIS A 376 -21.81 10.32 -3.56
CA HIS A 376 -21.76 11.70 -4.04
C HIS A 376 -21.27 11.85 -5.48
N MET A 377 -21.15 10.74 -6.24
CA MET A 377 -20.82 10.77 -7.67
C MET A 377 -21.87 10.04 -8.49
N GLY A 378 -21.97 10.36 -9.78
CA GLY A 378 -22.90 9.78 -10.74
C GLY A 378 -22.31 8.65 -11.58
N ASN A 379 -23.16 8.04 -12.43
CA ASN A 379 -22.81 6.91 -13.29
C ASN A 379 -22.42 7.30 -14.72
N GLN A 380 -22.52 8.58 -15.08
CA GLN A 380 -22.09 9.09 -16.38
C GLN A 380 -20.86 9.97 -16.20
N LEU A 381 -19.69 9.52 -16.66
CA LEU A 381 -18.44 10.27 -16.59
C LEU A 381 -18.40 11.35 -17.67
N LEU A 382 -17.91 12.52 -17.28
CA LEU A 382 -17.75 13.69 -18.14
C LEU A 382 -16.27 13.99 -18.36
N GLU A 383 -15.95 14.58 -19.50
CA GLU A 383 -14.60 15.04 -19.80
C GLU A 383 -14.31 16.35 -19.06
N THR A 384 -13.13 16.42 -18.42
CA THR A 384 -12.70 17.57 -17.63
C THR A 384 -11.32 18.07 -18.07
N GLU A 385 -11.14 19.39 -18.08
CA GLU A 385 -9.84 20.06 -18.24
C GLU A 385 -9.69 21.07 -17.10
N LEU A 386 -8.70 20.86 -16.21
CA LEU A 386 -8.39 21.79 -15.13
C LEU A 386 -7.12 22.57 -15.47
N LEU A 387 -7.22 23.89 -15.44
CA LEU A 387 -6.13 24.82 -15.75
C LEU A 387 -5.80 25.68 -14.53
N GLY A 388 -4.52 26.03 -14.34
CA GLY A 388 -4.10 27.03 -13.35
C GLY A 388 -4.07 26.56 -11.90
N ALA A 389 -4.28 25.26 -11.62
CA ALA A 389 -4.13 24.67 -10.28
C ALA A 389 -3.20 23.46 -10.31
N GLU A 390 -1.94 23.66 -9.94
CA GLU A 390 -1.01 22.56 -9.73
C GLU A 390 -1.41 21.76 -8.48
N ASN A 391 -1.31 20.43 -8.53
CA ASN A 391 -1.66 19.51 -7.44
C ASN A 391 -3.15 19.49 -7.03
N VAL A 392 -4.03 20.02 -7.89
CA VAL A 392 -5.47 19.79 -7.81
C VAL A 392 -5.90 18.86 -8.94
N TYR A 393 -6.78 17.91 -8.64
CA TYR A 393 -7.27 16.91 -9.57
C TYR A 393 -8.80 16.95 -9.63
N ALA A 394 -9.36 16.81 -10.83
CA ALA A 394 -10.80 16.98 -11.06
C ALA A 394 -11.43 15.78 -11.75
N PHE A 395 -12.58 15.36 -11.23
CA PHE A 395 -13.47 14.37 -11.86
C PHE A 395 -14.89 14.93 -11.89
N ALA A 396 -15.56 14.83 -13.03
CA ALA A 396 -16.95 15.23 -13.16
C ALA A 396 -17.81 14.06 -13.63
N THR A 397 -18.96 13.92 -12.99
CA THR A 397 -19.97 12.92 -13.38
C THR A 397 -21.34 13.56 -13.39
N ARG A 398 -22.34 12.86 -13.92
CA ARG A 398 -23.74 13.26 -13.80
C ARG A 398 -24.65 12.06 -13.66
N ASP A 399 -25.89 12.37 -13.31
CA ASP A 399 -27.06 11.53 -13.53
C ASP A 399 -28.16 12.36 -14.23
N ALA A 400 -29.41 11.90 -14.19
CA ALA A 400 -30.53 12.58 -14.82
C ALA A 400 -30.91 13.92 -14.17
N GLU A 401 -30.59 14.13 -12.89
CA GLU A 401 -31.06 15.28 -12.09
C GLU A 401 -29.92 16.17 -11.58
N ARG A 402 -28.69 15.64 -11.52
CA ARG A 402 -27.54 16.27 -10.88
C ARG A 402 -26.26 16.12 -11.67
N PHE A 403 -25.42 17.12 -11.51
CA PHE A 403 -24.03 17.15 -11.95
C PHE A 403 -23.13 17.15 -10.71
N TYR A 404 -22.03 16.42 -10.77
CA TYR A 404 -21.13 16.23 -9.65
C TYR A 404 -19.71 16.61 -10.07
N VAL A 405 -19.02 17.40 -9.26
CA VAL A 405 -17.60 17.71 -9.44
C VAL A 405 -16.84 17.33 -8.18
N MET A 406 -15.92 16.37 -8.29
CA MET A 406 -14.94 16.12 -7.27
C MET A 406 -13.66 16.89 -7.59
N LEU A 407 -13.18 17.67 -6.63
CA LEU A 407 -11.87 18.31 -6.65
C LEU A 407 -11.03 17.79 -5.48
N ILE A 408 -9.82 17.31 -5.78
CA ILE A 408 -8.88 16.77 -4.79
C ILE A 408 -7.66 17.69 -4.77
N ASN A 409 -7.40 18.35 -3.64
CA ASN A 409 -6.25 19.21 -3.42
C ASN A 409 -5.27 18.52 -2.46
N VAL A 410 -4.07 18.15 -2.93
CA VAL A 410 -3.04 17.55 -2.07
C VAL A 410 -2.01 18.55 -1.55
N ASN A 411 -2.15 19.84 -1.86
CA ASN A 411 -1.36 20.90 -1.25
C ASN A 411 -1.78 21.06 0.22
N ARG A 412 -0.82 21.08 1.16
CA ARG A 412 -1.10 21.15 2.60
C ARG A 412 -1.40 22.55 3.13
N ASP A 413 -0.98 23.57 2.40
CA ASP A 413 -0.92 24.94 2.91
C ASP A 413 -1.90 25.88 2.19
N GLU A 414 -2.18 25.63 0.91
CA GLU A 414 -2.92 26.56 0.07
C GLU A 414 -4.30 26.01 -0.34
N ARG A 415 -5.33 26.84 -0.13
CA ARG A 415 -6.66 26.64 -0.70
C ARG A 415 -6.64 27.04 -2.18
N VAL A 416 -7.53 26.46 -2.97
CA VAL A 416 -7.69 26.79 -4.38
C VAL A 416 -9.13 27.22 -4.67
N GLU A 417 -9.30 28.32 -5.38
CA GLU A 417 -10.57 28.74 -5.97
C GLU A 417 -10.59 28.34 -7.44
N VAL A 418 -11.62 27.60 -7.85
CA VAL A 418 -11.79 27.10 -9.22
C VAL A 418 -13.05 27.72 -9.84
N ASP A 419 -12.89 28.51 -10.89
CA ASP A 419 -13.99 28.98 -11.73
C ASP A 419 -14.52 27.80 -12.57
N LEU A 420 -15.83 27.51 -12.48
CA LEU A 420 -16.47 26.42 -13.21
C LEU A 420 -17.00 26.91 -14.56
N GLU A 421 -16.41 26.41 -15.66
CA GLU A 421 -16.87 26.60 -17.02
C GLU A 421 -17.69 25.38 -17.48
N LEU A 422 -19.01 25.46 -17.31
CA LEU A 422 -19.97 24.44 -17.74
C LEU A 422 -20.89 24.99 -18.85
N PRO A 423 -20.55 24.81 -20.14
CA PRO A 423 -21.39 25.28 -21.23
C PRO A 423 -22.72 24.48 -21.26
N GLN A 424 -23.81 25.16 -21.61
CA GLN A 424 -25.10 24.57 -22.02
C GLN A 424 -25.98 23.94 -20.92
N LEU A 425 -25.52 23.75 -19.69
CA LEU A 425 -26.35 23.29 -18.58
C LEU A 425 -26.76 24.45 -17.65
N LYS A 426 -28.04 24.49 -17.29
CA LYS A 426 -28.55 25.42 -16.28
C LYS A 426 -28.62 24.72 -14.92
N LEU A 427 -27.87 25.26 -13.97
CA LEU A 427 -27.80 24.76 -12.60
C LEU A 427 -28.79 25.52 -11.71
N SER A 428 -29.18 24.89 -10.60
CA SER A 428 -29.85 25.53 -9.47
C SER A 428 -28.95 26.61 -8.84
N ASP A 429 -29.56 27.62 -8.20
CA ASP A 429 -28.85 28.67 -7.46
C ASP A 429 -28.22 28.15 -6.14
N VAL A 430 -28.55 26.93 -5.74
CA VAL A 430 -28.03 26.25 -4.54
C VAL A 430 -27.51 24.88 -4.92
N GLY A 431 -26.30 24.56 -4.46
CA GLY A 431 -25.71 23.24 -4.52
C GLY A 431 -25.34 22.73 -3.12
N ARG A 432 -24.81 21.51 -3.07
CA ARG A 432 -24.23 20.91 -1.86
C ARG A 432 -22.75 20.67 -2.06
N ARG A 433 -21.94 20.93 -1.05
CA ARG A 433 -20.55 20.52 -0.98
C ARG A 433 -20.37 19.44 0.09
N VAL A 434 -19.57 18.43 -0.22
CA VAL A 434 -19.21 17.33 0.67
C VAL A 434 -17.70 17.33 0.81
N THR A 435 -17.18 17.38 2.05
CA THR A 435 -15.73 17.52 2.29
C THR A 435 -15.19 16.33 3.06
N LEU A 436 -14.07 15.81 2.60
CA LEU A 436 -13.16 14.93 3.34
C LEU A 436 -11.83 15.67 3.53
N SER A 437 -11.55 16.09 4.76
CA SER A 437 -10.28 16.70 5.16
C SER A 437 -9.83 16.18 6.52
N HIS A 438 -8.83 16.84 7.13
CA HIS A 438 -8.41 16.53 8.50
C HIS A 438 -9.53 16.72 9.54
N ARG A 439 -10.58 17.47 9.20
CA ARG A 439 -11.74 17.65 10.07
C ARG A 439 -12.53 16.35 10.23
N GLU A 440 -12.62 15.55 9.17
CA GLU A 440 -13.30 14.26 9.20
C GLU A 440 -12.38 13.10 9.52
N TYR A 441 -11.10 13.16 9.14
CA TYR A 441 -10.16 12.07 9.36
C TYR A 441 -8.77 12.56 9.76
N PHE A 442 -8.27 12.06 10.89
CA PHE A 442 -6.92 12.34 11.32
C PHE A 442 -6.22 11.08 11.80
N TRP A 443 -5.05 10.83 11.22
CA TRP A 443 -4.14 9.77 11.60
C TRP A 443 -3.15 10.30 12.64
N ASP A 444 -3.08 9.66 13.79
CA ASP A 444 -2.09 9.97 14.81
C ASP A 444 -0.74 9.36 14.42
N PRO A 445 0.28 10.18 14.11
CA PRO A 445 1.58 9.70 13.68
C PRO A 445 2.42 9.08 14.81
N TYR A 446 1.99 9.14 16.08
CA TYR A 446 2.70 8.55 17.23
C TYR A 446 2.03 7.30 17.78
N THR A 447 0.71 7.19 17.65
CA THR A 447 -0.02 5.96 18.00
C THR A 447 -0.28 5.06 16.80
N HIS A 448 0.00 5.55 15.57
CA HIS A 448 -0.10 4.80 14.32
C HIS A 448 -1.51 4.25 14.07
N GLN A 449 -2.49 5.08 14.42
CA GLN A 449 -3.91 4.75 14.43
C GLN A 449 -4.74 6.00 14.06
N PRO A 450 -5.95 5.84 13.52
CA PRO A 450 -6.89 6.94 13.38
C PRO A 450 -7.23 7.52 14.75
N LYS A 451 -6.90 8.79 14.99
CA LYS A 451 -7.32 9.52 16.20
C LYS A 451 -8.81 9.79 16.17
N TRP A 452 -9.32 10.15 15.00
CA TRP A 452 -10.75 10.23 14.70
C TRP A 452 -11.01 9.89 13.24
N SER A 453 -12.23 9.41 12.99
CA SER A 453 -12.74 9.07 11.67
C SER A 453 -14.24 9.29 11.65
N ARG A 454 -14.71 10.14 10.74
CA ARG A 454 -16.10 10.62 10.66
C ARG A 454 -16.55 10.66 9.22
N LYS A 455 -17.87 10.62 9.04
CA LYS A 455 -18.50 10.81 7.74
C LYS A 455 -18.11 12.18 7.15
N PRO A 456 -17.77 12.25 5.84
CA PRO A 456 -17.58 13.49 5.09
C PRO A 456 -18.66 14.54 5.38
N SER A 457 -18.26 15.79 5.63
CA SER A 457 -19.19 16.84 6.03
C SER A 457 -19.96 17.40 4.84
N GLU A 458 -21.29 17.41 4.96
CA GLU A 458 -22.21 17.93 3.95
C GLU A 458 -22.69 19.34 4.33
N GLN A 459 -22.63 20.29 3.39
CA GLN A 459 -23.06 21.66 3.57
C GLN A 459 -23.68 22.22 2.29
N ASP A 460 -24.82 22.91 2.39
CA ASP A 460 -25.39 23.64 1.25
C ASP A 460 -24.59 24.94 1.00
N PHE A 461 -24.51 25.38 -0.25
CA PHE A 461 -23.87 26.64 -0.62
C PHE A 461 -24.58 27.33 -1.77
N ALA A 462 -24.50 28.66 -1.81
CA ALA A 462 -25.02 29.46 -2.92
C ALA A 462 -24.08 29.36 -4.13
N MET A 463 -24.64 29.11 -5.30
CA MET A 463 -23.89 28.98 -6.55
C MET A 463 -23.41 30.36 -7.03
N GLY A 464 -22.10 30.59 -6.93
CA GLY A 464 -21.43 31.80 -7.40
C GLY A 464 -20.51 31.58 -8.61
N GLY A 465 -20.53 30.40 -9.22
CA GLY A 465 -19.61 30.00 -10.30
C GLY A 465 -18.19 29.65 -9.85
N ARG A 466 -17.88 29.82 -8.56
CA ARG A 466 -16.59 29.48 -7.95
C ARG A 466 -16.72 28.34 -6.95
N LEU A 467 -15.84 27.36 -7.08
CA LEU A 467 -15.72 26.20 -6.23
C LEU A 467 -14.46 26.35 -5.37
N GLU A 468 -14.61 26.50 -4.06
CA GLU A 468 -13.48 26.61 -3.12
C GLU A 468 -13.10 25.23 -2.59
N VAL A 469 -11.83 24.86 -2.75
CA VAL A 469 -11.25 23.59 -2.29
C VAL A 469 -10.21 23.88 -1.21
N PRO A 470 -10.38 23.39 0.03
CA PRO A 470 -9.42 23.61 1.10
C PRO A 470 -8.08 22.92 0.83
N PRO A 471 -7.02 23.29 1.55
CA PRO A 471 -5.79 22.51 1.56
C PRO A 471 -6.08 21.07 1.99
N TYR A 472 -5.34 20.13 1.40
CA TYR A 472 -5.26 18.73 1.81
C TYR A 472 -6.62 18.06 2.00
N SER A 473 -7.45 18.11 0.96
CA SER A 473 -8.84 17.68 1.03
C SER A 473 -9.36 17.14 -0.30
N ALA A 474 -10.41 16.33 -0.22
CA ALA A 474 -11.30 16.06 -1.34
C ALA A 474 -12.63 16.75 -1.08
N ARG A 475 -13.14 17.48 -2.08
CA ARG A 475 -14.44 18.13 -2.01
C ARG A 475 -15.28 17.78 -3.23
N VAL A 476 -16.46 17.24 -2.98
CA VAL A 476 -17.46 16.96 -4.01
C VAL A 476 -18.52 18.04 -4.00
N PHE A 477 -18.83 18.59 -5.16
CA PHE A 477 -19.90 19.56 -5.36
C PHE A 477 -21.05 18.89 -6.11
N GLU A 478 -22.17 18.67 -5.42
CA GLU A 478 -23.42 18.26 -6.05
C GLU A 478 -24.18 19.50 -6.53
N LEU A 479 -24.36 19.59 -7.84
CA LEU A 479 -24.94 20.72 -8.54
C LEU A 479 -26.26 20.25 -9.19
N PRO A 480 -27.42 20.50 -8.55
CA PRO A 480 -28.71 20.16 -9.14
C PRO A 480 -28.97 20.92 -10.44
N LEU A 481 -29.61 20.26 -11.40
CA LEU A 481 -30.12 20.92 -12.60
C LEU A 481 -31.34 21.80 -12.25
N GLU A 482 -31.54 22.88 -13.00
CA GLU A 482 -32.68 23.80 -12.81
C GLU A 482 -34.02 23.03 -12.84
N GLY A 483 -34.83 23.18 -11.78
CA GLY A 483 -36.12 22.49 -11.63
C GLY A 483 -36.08 21.14 -10.91
N ALA A 484 -34.90 20.61 -10.55
CA ALA A 484 -34.77 19.43 -9.69
C ALA A 484 -35.22 19.72 -8.24
N ARG A 485 -35.77 18.72 -7.55
CA ARG A 485 -36.18 18.87 -6.15
C ARG A 485 -34.95 18.80 -5.24
N PHE A 486 -34.48 19.95 -4.76
CA PHE A 486 -33.43 20.03 -3.75
C PHE A 486 -34.05 20.17 -2.35
N ARG A 487 -33.84 19.18 -1.47
CA ARG A 487 -34.15 19.30 -0.05
C ARG A 487 -32.89 19.76 0.68
N SER A 488 -32.91 21.02 1.08
CA SER A 488 -31.91 21.57 2.00
C SER A 488 -32.07 20.88 3.35
N GLU A 489 -30.99 20.26 3.82
CA GLU A 489 -30.85 19.85 5.22
C GLU A 489 -29.87 20.83 5.85
N LEU A 490 -30.44 21.87 6.46
CA LEU A 490 -29.70 22.84 7.24
C LEU A 490 -28.97 22.11 8.37
N THR A 491 -27.65 22.23 8.39
CA THR A 491 -26.87 21.95 9.59
C THR A 491 -26.55 23.27 10.27
N GLU A 492 -26.94 23.37 11.55
CA GLU A 492 -26.85 24.58 12.37
C GLU A 492 -25.42 25.10 12.53
N GLY A 493 -25.28 26.35 12.96
CA GLY A 493 -24.00 26.96 13.34
C GLY A 493 -23.66 26.63 14.79
N PHE A 494 -22.37 26.50 15.08
CA PHE A 494 -21.86 25.88 16.31
C PHE A 494 -20.85 26.78 17.04
N GLY A 495 -20.73 26.57 18.36
CA GLY A 495 -20.02 27.44 19.31
C GLY A 495 -18.49 27.25 19.37
N ASP A 496 -17.85 28.00 20.29
CA ASP A 496 -16.39 28.08 20.45
C ASP A 496 -15.77 26.86 21.20
N GLU A 497 -14.88 26.08 20.57
CA GLU A 497 -14.30 24.82 21.12
C GLU A 497 -12.77 24.85 21.44
N PRO A 498 -12.27 24.16 22.49
CA PRO A 498 -10.84 24.18 22.86
C PRO A 498 -9.97 23.43 21.83
N PHE A 499 -8.69 23.81 21.71
CA PHE A 499 -7.69 23.10 20.91
C PHE A 499 -6.66 22.42 21.81
N GLU A 500 -5.91 21.46 21.26
CA GLU A 500 -4.79 20.76 21.91
C GLU A 500 -3.51 20.82 21.06
N ILE A 501 -2.35 20.60 21.69
CA ILE A 501 -1.09 20.39 20.98
C ILE A 501 -0.74 18.91 21.09
N MET A 502 -0.51 18.25 19.96
CA MET A 502 -0.04 16.88 19.88
C MET A 502 1.46 16.88 19.59
N LEU A 503 2.22 16.31 20.52
CA LEU A 503 3.65 16.08 20.48
C LEU A 503 3.91 14.72 21.13
N PRO A 504 5.00 14.01 20.79
CA PRO A 504 5.38 12.82 21.51
C PRO A 504 5.82 13.19 22.94
N GLU A 505 5.76 12.24 23.86
CA GLU A 505 6.25 12.47 25.23
C GLU A 505 7.77 12.69 25.26
N GLN A 506 8.50 11.93 24.43
CA GLN A 506 9.94 11.96 24.29
C GLN A 506 10.35 11.99 22.82
N ALA A 507 11.47 12.63 22.52
CA ALA A 507 12.02 12.68 21.17
C ALA A 507 13.55 12.69 21.16
N SER A 508 14.13 12.32 20.01
CA SER A 508 15.58 12.37 19.82
C SER A 508 16.05 13.80 19.52
N VAL A 509 17.25 14.16 19.99
CA VAL A 509 17.96 15.35 19.50
C VAL A 509 18.39 15.24 18.03
N ASP A 510 18.43 14.03 17.46
CA ASP A 510 18.99 13.76 16.13
C ASP A 510 17.99 13.99 14.97
N ALA A 511 16.71 14.26 15.25
CA ALA A 511 15.67 14.32 14.21
C ALA A 511 14.67 15.47 14.46
N PRO A 512 14.11 16.06 13.38
CA PRO A 512 12.96 16.94 13.52
C PRO A 512 11.78 16.23 14.20
N ILE A 513 11.08 16.95 15.05
CA ILE A 513 9.91 16.47 15.77
C ILE A 513 8.70 17.09 15.07
N GLU A 514 7.89 16.28 14.42
CA GLU A 514 6.58 16.73 13.94
C GLU A 514 5.72 17.17 15.14
N GLY A 515 4.80 18.10 14.95
CA GLY A 515 3.85 18.50 15.96
C GLY A 515 2.58 19.04 15.31
N TRP A 516 1.48 18.99 16.05
CA TRP A 516 0.19 19.44 15.53
C TRP A 516 -0.55 20.26 16.57
N VAL A 517 -1.23 21.31 16.10
CA VAL A 517 -2.33 21.93 16.84
C VAL A 517 -3.62 21.35 16.28
N LEU A 518 -4.38 20.68 17.13
CA LEU A 518 -5.62 20.00 16.76
C LEU A 518 -6.79 20.73 17.42
N LEU A 519 -7.84 21.03 16.65
CA LEU A 519 -9.13 21.33 17.24
C LEU A 519 -9.64 20.04 17.91
N ARG A 520 -10.08 20.12 19.18
CA ARG A 520 -10.76 18.98 19.79
C ARG A 520 -12.19 18.88 19.27
N ASP A 521 -12.62 17.67 18.88
CA ASP A 521 -13.90 17.04 19.30
C ASP A 521 -14.06 15.60 18.75
N ASP A 522 -14.95 14.67 19.15
CA ASP A 522 -16.03 14.58 20.17
C ASP A 522 -16.19 13.11 20.62
N PRO A 523 -16.75 12.77 21.80
CA PRO A 523 -17.54 11.55 21.96
C PRO A 523 -18.70 11.27 20.95
N GLN A 524 -19.59 12.20 20.52
CA GLN A 524 -20.68 11.94 19.51
C GLN A 524 -21.16 13.09 18.56
N ASP A 525 -20.53 14.28 18.56
CA ASP A 525 -20.39 15.37 17.57
C ASP A 525 -21.60 16.23 17.16
N PRO A 526 -21.53 17.58 17.33
CA PRO A 526 -21.86 18.48 16.23
C PRO A 526 -21.05 19.81 16.17
N ARG A 527 -19.86 19.78 15.53
CA ARG A 527 -19.17 20.77 14.65
C ARG A 527 -18.97 22.27 15.03
N GLY A 528 -18.30 22.64 16.12
CA GLY A 528 -17.84 24.03 16.40
C GLY A 528 -16.84 24.68 15.41
N VAL A 529 -16.76 26.02 15.44
CA VAL A 529 -15.70 26.83 14.77
C VAL A 529 -15.05 27.71 15.84
N LEU A 530 -13.72 27.69 15.95
CA LEU A 530 -13.00 28.72 16.72
C LEU A 530 -13.16 30.09 16.05
N GLN A 531 -13.49 31.14 16.81
CA GLN A 531 -13.25 32.52 16.35
C GLN A 531 -11.73 32.74 16.14
N GLY A 532 -11.28 32.58 14.89
CA GLY A 532 -9.90 32.79 14.47
C GLY A 532 -9.44 31.71 13.49
N ASP A 533 -8.83 32.12 12.38
CA ASP A 533 -8.41 31.23 11.29
C ASP A 533 -7.16 30.38 11.60
N GLY A 534 -6.54 30.56 12.77
CA GLY A 534 -5.30 29.88 13.14
C GLY A 534 -4.85 30.08 14.59
N ALA A 535 -3.74 29.43 14.94
CA ALA A 535 -3.06 29.56 16.22
C ALA A 535 -1.63 30.09 16.06
N GLU A 536 -1.25 31.07 16.87
CA GLU A 536 0.13 31.54 17.03
C GLU A 536 0.90 30.54 17.90
N LEU A 537 2.11 30.19 17.49
CA LEU A 537 2.99 29.24 18.16
C LEU A 537 4.22 29.93 18.76
N LEU A 538 4.50 29.61 20.01
CA LEU A 538 5.68 30.04 20.74
C LEU A 538 6.40 28.81 21.28
N VAL A 539 7.72 28.74 21.08
CA VAL A 539 8.56 27.65 21.58
C VAL A 539 9.53 28.16 22.65
N SER A 540 9.68 27.40 23.73
CA SER A 540 10.67 27.64 24.77
C SER A 540 11.42 26.35 25.10
N GLY A 541 12.75 26.40 25.19
CA GLY A 541 13.61 25.23 25.38
C GLY A 541 14.62 25.06 24.25
N PRO A 542 15.38 23.96 24.21
CA PRO A 542 16.44 23.72 23.23
C PRO A 542 15.90 23.23 21.88
N ALA A 543 15.02 24.01 21.23
CA ALA A 543 14.56 23.75 19.85
C ALA A 543 14.13 25.02 19.11
N HIS A 544 14.13 24.94 17.78
CA HIS A 544 13.52 25.94 16.89
C HIS A 544 12.21 25.42 16.31
N ILE A 545 11.24 26.28 16.09
CA ILE A 545 9.99 25.96 15.38
C ILE A 545 10.06 26.52 13.95
N ASP A 546 9.53 25.77 12.99
CA ASP A 546 9.53 26.12 11.57
C ASP A 546 8.50 27.20 11.21
N VAL A 547 7.33 27.18 11.85
CA VAL A 547 6.23 28.12 11.62
C VAL A 547 5.78 28.79 12.92
N GLN A 548 5.43 30.07 12.82
CA GLN A 548 4.90 30.84 13.95
C GLN A 548 3.38 30.87 14.00
N ASN A 549 2.70 30.46 12.93
CA ASN A 549 1.25 30.42 12.85
C ASN A 549 0.82 29.19 12.04
N VAL A 550 -0.21 28.50 12.51
CA VAL A 550 -0.83 27.37 11.80
C VAL A 550 -2.31 27.65 11.55
N SER A 551 -2.80 27.26 10.37
CA SER A 551 -4.24 27.30 10.07
C SER A 551 -4.96 26.19 10.81
N LEU A 552 -6.16 26.48 11.33
CA LEU A 552 -7.02 25.50 11.99
C LEU A 552 -8.33 25.24 11.25
N LYS A 553 -8.45 25.73 10.01
CA LYS A 553 -9.69 25.59 9.21
C LYS A 553 -10.10 24.14 8.96
N GLU A 554 -9.11 23.26 8.77
CA GLU A 554 -9.31 21.82 8.57
C GLU A 554 -9.07 21.02 9.86
N ALA A 555 -9.25 21.65 11.02
CA ALA A 555 -9.07 21.08 12.37
C ALA A 555 -7.65 20.61 12.75
N ALA A 556 -6.69 20.62 11.83
CA ALA A 556 -5.32 20.21 12.12
C ALA A 556 -4.30 21.16 11.46
N GLY A 557 -3.47 21.80 12.28
CA GLY A 557 -2.37 22.67 11.84
C GLY A 557 -1.02 22.05 12.20
N ARG A 558 -0.20 21.73 11.19
CA ARG A 558 1.10 21.07 11.37
C ARG A 558 2.23 22.08 11.61
N PHE A 559 3.20 21.69 12.44
CA PHE A 559 4.48 22.37 12.61
C PHE A 559 5.59 21.33 12.84
N PHE A 560 6.85 21.77 12.81
CA PHE A 560 8.03 20.97 13.15
C PHE A 560 8.92 21.70 14.15
N LEU A 561 9.45 20.95 15.12
CA LEU A 561 10.51 21.39 16.00
C LEU A 561 11.84 20.80 15.51
N THR A 562 12.87 21.63 15.39
CA THR A 562 14.25 21.18 15.18
C THR A 562 15.00 21.28 16.51
N PRO A 563 15.35 20.15 17.15
CA PRO A 563 16.13 20.15 18.38
C PRO A 563 17.48 20.85 18.22
N THR A 564 17.90 21.60 19.23
CA THR A 564 19.25 22.19 19.33
C THR A 564 20.06 21.60 20.47
N GLY A 565 19.46 20.73 21.29
CA GLY A 565 20.09 20.08 22.44
C GLY A 565 19.08 19.23 23.21
N ALA A 566 19.59 18.46 24.17
CA ALA A 566 18.73 17.69 25.09
C ALA A 566 18.11 18.61 26.15
N GLY A 567 16.92 18.24 26.63
CA GLY A 567 16.14 18.91 27.65
C GLY A 567 14.68 19.12 27.25
N THR A 568 13.88 19.63 28.18
CA THR A 568 12.46 19.88 27.95
C THR A 568 12.23 21.06 27.00
N VAL A 569 11.46 20.82 25.93
CA VAL A 569 10.91 21.86 25.07
C VAL A 569 9.42 22.00 25.36
N THR A 570 8.94 23.22 25.54
CA THR A 570 7.51 23.54 25.68
C THR A 570 7.06 24.36 24.47
N VAL A 571 6.00 23.90 23.82
CA VAL A 571 5.26 24.64 22.79
C VAL A 571 4.01 25.22 23.42
N GLU A 572 3.78 26.50 23.19
CA GLU A 572 2.58 27.23 23.56
C GLU A 572 1.85 27.64 22.29
N ALA A 573 0.58 27.26 22.17
CA ALA A 573 -0.29 27.63 21.06
C ALA A 573 -1.39 28.59 21.56
N ARG A 574 -1.63 29.68 20.84
CA ARG A 574 -2.59 30.74 21.17
C ARG A 574 -3.60 30.93 20.03
N ALA A 575 -4.88 30.76 20.32
CA ALA A 575 -5.96 31.09 19.37
C ALA A 575 -7.02 31.94 20.08
N GLY A 576 -7.18 33.19 19.64
CA GLY A 576 -8.00 34.18 20.34
C GLY A 576 -7.52 34.37 21.79
N ASN A 577 -8.42 34.17 22.76
CA ASN A 577 -8.11 34.29 24.20
C ASN A 577 -7.63 32.99 24.85
N ARG A 578 -7.48 31.90 24.07
CA ARG A 578 -7.16 30.57 24.57
C ARG A 578 -5.68 30.27 24.38
N VAL A 579 -5.09 29.60 25.37
CA VAL A 579 -3.67 29.23 25.39
C VAL A 579 -3.54 27.79 25.86
N VAL A 580 -2.89 26.95 25.07
CA VAL A 580 -2.54 25.57 25.43
C VAL A 580 -1.03 25.42 25.40
N LYS A 581 -0.50 24.60 26.31
CA LYS A 581 0.93 24.28 26.39
C LYS A 581 1.11 22.78 26.37
N GLN A 582 2.10 22.30 25.65
CA GLN A 582 2.53 20.92 25.67
C GLN A 582 4.06 20.88 25.69
N ALA A 583 4.60 19.94 26.47
CA ALA A 583 6.03 19.72 26.57
C ALA A 583 6.42 18.40 25.92
N VAL A 584 7.64 18.35 25.37
CA VAL A 584 8.33 17.16 24.90
C VAL A 584 9.71 17.12 25.54
N GLU A 585 10.12 15.95 26.03
CA GLU A 585 11.47 15.76 26.54
C GLU A 585 12.41 15.33 25.40
N ILE A 586 13.44 16.12 25.13
CA ILE A 586 14.42 15.80 24.09
C ILE A 586 15.62 15.11 24.73
N GLU A 587 15.93 13.91 24.28
CA GLU A 587 17.00 13.09 24.82
C GLU A 587 18.09 12.79 23.78
N LYS A 588 19.31 12.58 24.27
CA LYS A 588 20.37 11.91 23.50
C LYS A 588 20.21 10.42 23.70
N PHE A 589 19.73 9.71 22.68
CA PHE A 589 19.68 8.25 22.73
C PHE A 589 21.09 7.68 22.85
N GLN A 590 21.25 6.69 23.72
CA GLN A 590 22.54 6.01 23.93
C GLN A 590 22.72 4.94 22.86
N GLU A 591 23.88 4.95 22.22
CA GLU A 591 24.28 3.89 21.30
C GLU A 591 24.75 2.67 22.10
N ARG A 592 24.30 1.49 21.70
CA ARG A 592 24.87 0.21 22.16
C ARG A 592 25.09 -0.71 20.97
N THR A 593 26.07 -1.58 21.08
CA THR A 593 26.37 -2.55 20.04
C THR A 593 25.82 -3.93 20.41
N GLU A 594 25.06 -4.54 19.51
CA GLU A 594 24.51 -5.88 19.66
C GLU A 594 25.15 -6.81 18.62
N MET A 595 26.00 -7.74 19.07
CA MET A 595 26.61 -8.75 18.22
C MET A 595 25.59 -9.83 17.90
N VAL A 596 25.42 -10.15 16.62
CA VAL A 596 24.44 -11.14 16.16
C VAL A 596 25.14 -12.40 15.64
N TRP A 597 26.21 -12.24 14.86
CA TRP A 597 27.00 -13.34 14.35
C TRP A 597 28.43 -13.27 14.85
N GLN A 598 28.79 -14.23 15.70
CA GLN A 598 30.16 -14.53 16.11
C GLN A 598 30.73 -15.74 15.35
N PHE A 599 29.94 -16.34 14.45
CA PHE A 599 30.32 -17.46 13.57
C PHE A 599 30.82 -18.75 14.26
N GLU A 600 30.52 -18.94 15.54
CA GLU A 600 30.85 -20.17 16.28
C GLU A 600 29.93 -21.35 15.92
N ASP A 601 28.69 -21.09 15.50
CA ASP A 601 27.68 -22.09 15.17
C ASP A 601 27.91 -22.77 13.81
N ARG A 602 26.97 -23.62 13.37
CA ARG A 602 27.04 -24.24 12.04
C ARG A 602 26.70 -23.20 10.98
N ILE A 603 27.30 -23.33 9.79
CA ILE A 603 27.06 -22.42 8.66
C ILE A 603 25.57 -22.35 8.30
N SER A 604 24.83 -23.46 8.43
CA SER A 604 23.38 -23.52 8.21
C SER A 604 22.58 -22.55 9.10
N ASP A 605 23.14 -22.19 10.26
CA ASP A 605 22.47 -21.40 11.28
C ASP A 605 22.78 -19.90 11.12
N TRP A 606 23.75 -19.55 10.26
CA TRP A 606 24.14 -18.16 10.02
C TRP A 606 23.14 -17.39 9.15
N GLY A 607 22.24 -18.08 8.44
CA GLY A 607 21.31 -17.46 7.51
C GLY A 607 22.00 -16.73 6.35
N VAL A 608 23.16 -17.26 5.92
CA VAL A 608 24.01 -16.66 4.86
C VAL A 608 23.68 -17.21 3.47
N ARG A 609 23.60 -16.32 2.49
CA ARG A 609 23.57 -16.62 1.05
C ARG A 609 24.76 -15.98 0.36
N SER A 610 25.38 -16.66 -0.60
CA SER A 610 26.56 -16.15 -1.31
C SER A 610 26.71 -16.81 -2.69
N ASP A 611 27.26 -16.06 -3.65
CA ASP A 611 27.71 -16.59 -4.95
C ASP A 611 29.11 -17.23 -4.86
N TYR A 612 29.75 -17.12 -3.70
CA TYR A 612 31.05 -17.68 -3.37
C TYR A 612 30.93 -18.86 -2.40
N THR A 613 32.01 -19.63 -2.28
CA THR A 613 32.10 -20.65 -1.24
C THR A 613 32.31 -19.97 0.11
N VAL A 614 31.37 -20.17 1.04
CA VAL A 614 31.50 -19.72 2.43
C VAL A 614 31.87 -20.91 3.31
N THR A 615 32.95 -20.78 4.06
CA THR A 615 33.44 -21.78 5.01
C THR A 615 33.58 -21.19 6.40
N ALA A 616 33.72 -22.06 7.40
CA ALA A 616 34.05 -21.66 8.76
C ALA A 616 35.51 -22.02 9.03
N GLU A 617 36.32 -21.02 9.35
CA GLU A 617 37.77 -21.14 9.50
C GLU A 617 38.14 -20.89 10.97
N ASP A 618 38.88 -21.82 11.59
CA ASP A 618 39.28 -21.78 13.00
C ASP A 618 40.79 -21.56 13.20
N THR A 619 41.53 -21.41 12.10
CA THR A 619 42.98 -21.25 12.12
C THR A 619 43.43 -19.78 12.17
N VAL A 620 42.51 -18.85 11.91
CA VAL A 620 42.82 -17.42 11.73
C VAL A 620 42.72 -16.62 13.04
N LYS A 621 41.85 -17.02 13.97
CA LYS A 621 41.74 -16.44 15.31
C LYS A 621 41.88 -17.51 16.39
N PRO A 622 42.66 -17.28 17.47
CA PRO A 622 42.80 -18.26 18.55
C PRO A 622 41.46 -18.57 19.26
N ASN A 623 41.07 -19.85 19.25
CA ASN A 623 39.85 -20.34 19.91
C ASN A 623 38.54 -19.71 19.40
N GLN A 624 38.52 -19.25 18.15
CA GLN A 624 37.34 -18.66 17.53
C GLN A 624 37.19 -19.14 16.08
N ARG A 625 35.95 -19.29 15.64
CA ARG A 625 35.61 -19.57 14.24
C ARG A 625 35.17 -18.30 13.55
N VAL A 626 35.58 -18.12 12.31
CA VAL A 626 35.19 -16.95 11.49
C VAL A 626 34.57 -17.41 10.18
N ALA A 627 33.73 -16.56 9.58
CA ALA A 627 33.22 -16.81 8.24
C ALA A 627 34.29 -16.45 7.21
N ALA A 628 34.64 -17.39 6.35
CA ALA A 628 35.64 -17.21 5.30
C ALA A 628 34.98 -17.35 3.93
N VAL A 629 34.98 -16.25 3.16
CA VAL A 629 34.45 -16.19 1.80
C VAL A 629 35.61 -16.38 0.83
N GLU A 630 35.59 -17.47 0.06
CA GLU A 630 36.62 -17.79 -0.94
C GLU A 630 36.39 -16.98 -2.21
N ILE A 631 37.29 -16.04 -2.48
CA ILE A 631 37.26 -15.14 -3.64
C ILE A 631 38.03 -15.77 -4.80
N ASP A 632 37.34 -15.95 -5.92
CA ASP A 632 37.85 -16.50 -7.20
C ASP A 632 37.52 -15.58 -8.40
N GLY A 633 37.21 -14.31 -8.12
CA GLY A 633 36.81 -13.29 -9.09
C GLY A 633 35.72 -12.37 -8.53
N PHE A 634 35.20 -11.46 -9.36
CA PHE A 634 34.04 -10.63 -8.99
C PHE A 634 32.74 -11.37 -9.33
N LYS A 635 31.89 -11.56 -8.32
CA LYS A 635 30.52 -12.07 -8.41
C LYS A 635 29.59 -11.07 -7.71
N LYS A 636 28.28 -11.24 -7.89
CA LYS A 636 27.30 -10.25 -7.45
C LYS A 636 27.23 -10.19 -5.92
N GLU A 637 27.09 -11.34 -5.27
CA GLU A 637 26.81 -11.41 -3.83
C GLU A 637 27.97 -12.03 -3.05
N MET A 638 28.75 -11.21 -2.34
CA MET A 638 29.85 -11.72 -1.51
C MET A 638 29.32 -12.51 -0.32
N ALA A 639 28.42 -11.91 0.46
CA ALA A 639 27.67 -12.57 1.51
C ALA A 639 26.42 -11.75 1.85
N VAL A 640 25.29 -12.43 2.05
CA VAL A 640 24.02 -11.81 2.46
C VAL A 640 23.52 -12.52 3.70
N PHE A 641 23.48 -11.82 4.83
CA PHE A 641 23.06 -12.37 6.12
C PHE A 641 21.63 -11.93 6.43
N THR A 642 20.74 -12.89 6.66
CA THR A 642 19.34 -12.64 7.00
C THR A 642 19.23 -12.22 8.46
N ILE A 643 18.67 -11.03 8.74
CA ILE A 643 18.56 -10.48 10.10
C ILE A 643 17.60 -11.35 10.92
N PRO A 644 18.04 -11.94 12.05
CA PRO A 644 17.18 -12.75 12.89
C PRO A 644 16.00 -11.95 13.47
N GLU A 645 14.86 -12.61 13.68
CA GLU A 645 13.64 -11.97 14.22
C GLU A 645 13.86 -11.35 15.62
N GLY A 646 14.78 -11.89 16.42
CA GLY A 646 15.06 -11.41 17.78
C GLY A 646 15.76 -10.05 17.87
N VAL A 647 16.33 -9.54 16.76
CA VAL A 647 17.00 -8.23 16.72
C VAL A 647 15.94 -7.13 16.82
N GLN A 648 16.18 -6.10 17.63
CA GLN A 648 15.31 -4.93 17.71
C GLN A 648 15.46 -4.03 16.47
N LYS A 649 14.93 -4.49 15.33
CA LYS A 649 15.12 -3.90 14.00
C LYS A 649 14.82 -2.40 13.97
N LYS A 650 13.72 -1.95 14.58
CA LYS A 650 13.33 -0.52 14.71
C LYS A 650 14.41 0.37 15.34
N ARG A 651 15.38 -0.20 16.06
CA ARG A 651 16.47 0.51 16.74
C ARG A 651 17.79 0.49 15.99
N ILE A 652 17.88 -0.22 14.86
CA ILE A 652 19.10 -0.28 14.06
C ILE A 652 19.46 1.14 13.61
N ALA A 653 20.65 1.58 14.01
CA ALA A 653 21.26 2.84 13.66
C ALA A 653 22.53 2.65 12.82
N GLY A 654 22.93 1.41 12.57
CA GLY A 654 24.12 1.05 11.82
C GLY A 654 24.46 -0.43 11.90
N VAL A 655 25.50 -0.82 11.17
CA VAL A 655 26.09 -2.16 11.16
C VAL A 655 27.50 -2.09 11.70
N VAL A 656 27.91 -3.13 12.41
CA VAL A 656 29.27 -3.31 12.89
C VAL A 656 29.79 -4.66 12.41
N VAL A 657 31.05 -4.72 12.01
CA VAL A 657 31.68 -5.94 11.51
C VAL A 657 33.19 -5.88 11.67
N GLU A 658 33.83 -7.01 11.94
CA GLU A 658 35.26 -7.18 11.79
C GLU A 658 35.58 -7.83 10.45
N LEU A 659 36.47 -7.20 9.69
CA LEU A 659 36.93 -7.66 8.37
C LEU A 659 38.39 -8.09 8.45
N GLY A 660 38.70 -9.23 7.84
CA GLY A 660 40.07 -9.70 7.63
C GLY A 660 40.28 -10.19 6.21
N ARG A 661 41.53 -10.47 5.83
CA ARG A 661 41.86 -11.15 4.57
C ARG A 661 42.90 -12.24 4.78
N SER A 662 42.95 -13.19 3.86
CA SER A 662 44.03 -14.19 3.85
C SER A 662 45.36 -13.58 3.42
N ALA A 663 46.46 -14.20 3.86
CA ALA A 663 47.82 -13.78 3.49
C ALA A 663 48.12 -14.00 2.00
N ASP A 664 47.39 -14.89 1.33
CA ASP A 664 47.47 -15.15 -0.11
C ASP A 664 46.43 -14.34 -0.91
N PHE A 665 45.74 -13.38 -0.28
CA PHE A 665 44.85 -12.48 -1.00
C PHE A 665 45.64 -11.64 -2.01
N GLN A 666 45.24 -11.72 -3.27
CA GLN A 666 45.89 -11.04 -4.39
C GLN A 666 44.87 -10.19 -5.13
N CYS A 667 45.20 -8.92 -5.34
CA CYS A 667 44.54 -8.08 -6.32
C CYS A 667 45.59 -7.27 -7.08
N GLN A 668 45.46 -7.19 -8.41
CA GLN A 668 46.36 -6.35 -9.22
C GLN A 668 45.98 -4.85 -9.16
N ASP A 669 44.79 -4.51 -8.68
CA ASP A 669 44.34 -3.15 -8.38
C ASP A 669 44.38 -2.92 -6.86
N GLN A 670 44.99 -1.82 -6.40
CA GLN A 670 45.01 -1.44 -4.97
C GLN A 670 43.68 -0.79 -4.51
N GLU A 671 42.58 -1.05 -5.23
CA GLU A 671 41.32 -0.32 -5.18
C GLU A 671 40.09 -1.25 -5.01
N VAL A 672 40.30 -2.45 -4.45
CA VAL A 672 39.20 -3.38 -4.13
C VAL A 672 38.62 -3.04 -2.76
N ALA A 673 37.30 -2.97 -2.67
CA ALA A 673 36.60 -2.68 -1.43
C ALA A 673 35.44 -3.65 -1.18
N VAL A 674 35.14 -3.86 0.10
CA VAL A 674 33.91 -4.50 0.55
C VAL A 674 32.91 -3.40 0.90
N ARG A 675 31.82 -3.32 0.13
CA ARG A 675 30.67 -2.47 0.41
C ARG A 675 29.75 -3.17 1.39
N VAL A 676 29.17 -2.40 2.32
CA VAL A 676 28.17 -2.89 3.27
C VAL A 676 26.86 -2.15 3.02
N VAL A 677 25.81 -2.91 2.76
CA VAL A 677 24.47 -2.40 2.46
C VAL A 677 23.50 -3.03 3.46
N LEU A 678 22.67 -2.20 4.09
CA LEU A 678 21.53 -2.68 4.85
C LEU A 678 20.31 -2.75 3.95
N GLN A 679 19.53 -3.82 4.06
CA GLN A 679 18.33 -4.01 3.24
C GLN A 679 17.08 -4.02 4.11
N SER A 680 16.08 -3.25 3.70
CA SER A 680 14.75 -3.19 4.28
C SER A 680 13.66 -3.35 3.21
N LEU A 681 12.47 -3.80 3.60
CA LEU A 681 11.29 -3.93 2.73
C LEU A 681 10.98 -2.64 1.96
N SER A 682 11.18 -1.47 2.57
CA SER A 682 10.90 -0.17 1.95
C SER A 682 12.13 0.43 1.25
N ASN A 683 13.33 -0.07 1.52
CA ASN A 683 14.54 0.33 0.80
C ASN A 683 15.57 -0.81 0.78
N HIS A 684 15.68 -1.45 -0.38
CA HIS A 684 16.52 -2.64 -0.58
C HIS A 684 18.03 -2.34 -0.59
N TRP A 685 18.43 -1.07 -0.75
CA TRP A 685 19.82 -0.66 -0.98
C TRP A 685 20.21 0.56 -0.13
N ILE A 686 20.21 0.41 1.19
CA ILE A 686 20.71 1.43 2.11
C ILE A 686 22.22 1.27 2.22
N ASP A 687 22.95 1.98 1.36
CA ASP A 687 24.41 1.96 1.33
C ASP A 687 25.00 2.60 2.59
N LEU A 688 25.68 1.80 3.41
CA LEU A 688 26.30 2.29 4.65
C LEU A 688 27.75 2.75 4.43
N GLY A 689 28.37 2.35 3.31
CA GLY A 689 29.75 2.65 2.98
C GLY A 689 30.56 1.42 2.60
N SER A 690 31.88 1.60 2.51
CA SER A 690 32.81 0.59 2.01
C SER A 690 34.16 0.63 2.72
N VAL A 691 34.83 -0.53 2.78
CA VAL A 691 36.20 -0.67 3.30
C VAL A 691 37.11 -1.19 2.22
N ILE A 692 38.17 -0.43 1.90
CA ILE A 692 39.22 -0.87 0.99
C ILE A 692 39.99 -2.04 1.64
N ILE A 693 40.24 -3.09 0.86
CA ILE A 693 40.98 -4.28 1.28
C ILE A 693 42.45 -4.08 0.90
N ASP A 694 43.25 -3.64 1.87
CA ASP A 694 44.66 -3.29 1.71
C ASP A 694 45.58 -4.04 2.71
N GLU A 695 46.82 -3.56 2.87
CA GLU A 695 47.79 -4.09 3.84
C GLU A 695 47.41 -3.75 5.30
N GLU A 696 46.58 -2.74 5.58
CA GLU A 696 46.09 -2.46 6.94
C GLU A 696 44.98 -3.43 7.39
N VAL A 697 44.42 -4.20 6.45
CA VAL A 697 43.54 -5.35 6.72
C VAL A 697 44.35 -6.65 6.96
N ASP A 698 45.71 -6.61 6.99
CA ASP A 698 46.51 -7.73 7.51
C ASP A 698 46.28 -7.87 9.03
N GLY A 699 45.39 -8.79 9.38
CA GLY A 699 44.89 -8.98 10.74
C GLY A 699 43.37 -8.90 10.71
N TRP A 700 42.82 -7.92 11.45
CA TRP A 700 41.39 -7.68 11.58
C TRP A 700 41.13 -6.20 11.74
N LYS A 701 40.17 -5.67 10.99
CA LYS A 701 39.72 -4.28 11.04
C LYS A 701 38.28 -4.25 11.55
N HIS A 702 38.08 -3.70 12.73
CA HIS A 702 36.74 -3.39 13.26
C HIS A 702 36.19 -2.17 12.55
N VAL A 703 34.99 -2.28 12.01
CA VAL A 703 34.34 -1.21 11.25
C VAL A 703 32.91 -1.03 11.73
N GLU A 704 32.56 0.23 11.94
CA GLU A 704 31.22 0.66 12.30
C GLU A 704 30.71 1.57 11.19
N PHE A 705 29.57 1.21 10.62
CA PHE A 705 28.87 2.02 9.64
C PHE A 705 27.54 2.49 10.22
N ALA A 706 27.39 3.80 10.39
CA ALA A 706 26.11 4.39 10.76
C ALA A 706 25.16 4.44 9.56
N LEU A 707 23.86 4.55 9.82
CA LEU A 707 22.89 4.92 8.78
C LEU A 707 23.30 6.27 8.16
N PRO A 708 23.21 6.43 6.83
CA PRO A 708 23.64 7.65 6.14
C PRO A 708 22.95 8.92 6.65
N ASP A 709 21.68 8.79 7.02
CA ASP A 709 20.91 9.85 7.66
C ASP A 709 19.77 9.27 8.54
N ALA A 710 19.14 10.13 9.34
CA ALA A 710 18.14 9.73 10.32
C ALA A 710 16.80 9.26 9.72
N THR A 711 16.48 9.60 8.46
CA THR A 711 15.23 9.19 7.80
C THR A 711 15.15 7.68 7.61
N PHE A 712 16.30 7.03 7.36
CA PHE A 712 16.36 5.57 7.24
C PHE A 712 15.89 4.82 8.48
N ARG A 713 15.88 5.45 9.67
CA ARG A 713 15.33 4.82 10.88
C ARG A 713 13.87 4.42 10.72
N GLN A 714 13.09 5.17 9.94
CA GLN A 714 11.66 4.92 9.73
C GLN A 714 11.41 3.59 9.01
N VAL A 715 12.34 3.17 8.14
CA VAL A 715 12.23 1.91 7.39
C VAL A 715 12.90 0.73 8.11
N MET A 716 13.52 0.94 9.27
CA MET A 716 14.26 -0.13 9.95
C MET A 716 13.37 -1.21 10.55
N SER A 717 12.09 -0.95 10.79
CA SER A 717 11.11 -1.98 11.16
C SER A 717 11.10 -3.16 10.17
N GLY A 718 11.24 -2.86 8.88
CA GLY A 718 11.29 -3.81 7.77
C GLY A 718 12.70 -4.32 7.41
N ALA A 719 13.74 -4.04 8.20
CA ALA A 719 15.08 -4.52 7.91
C ALA A 719 15.13 -6.06 7.88
N TYR A 720 15.70 -6.64 6.83
CA TYR A 720 15.70 -8.09 6.65
C TYR A 720 17.08 -8.68 6.29
N ALA A 721 18.03 -7.90 5.77
CA ALA A 721 19.36 -8.44 5.48
C ALA A 721 20.50 -7.41 5.62
N VAL A 722 21.71 -7.92 5.88
CA VAL A 722 22.97 -7.21 5.67
C VAL A 722 23.67 -7.81 4.45
N TYR A 723 23.93 -6.98 3.45
CA TYR A 723 24.48 -7.35 2.17
C TYR A 723 25.92 -6.85 2.03
N PHE A 724 26.83 -7.76 1.69
CA PHE A 724 28.22 -7.46 1.41
C PHE A 724 28.51 -7.63 -0.08
N GLU A 725 29.14 -6.62 -0.69
CA GLU A 725 29.54 -6.59 -2.10
C GLU A 725 31.05 -6.43 -2.20
N LEU A 726 31.70 -7.27 -3.00
CA LEU A 726 33.09 -7.02 -3.41
C LEU A 726 33.07 -6.21 -4.71
N TYR A 727 33.71 -5.04 -4.74
CA TYR A 727 33.75 -4.20 -5.94
C TYR A 727 35.10 -3.48 -6.11
N SER A 728 35.35 -2.99 -7.32
CA SER A 728 36.55 -2.20 -7.68
C SER A 728 36.16 -0.74 -7.84
N THR A 729 36.82 0.17 -7.11
CA THR A 729 36.54 1.62 -7.17
C THR A 729 37.01 2.27 -8.48
N GLY A 730 37.96 1.63 -9.17
CA GLY A 730 38.57 2.14 -10.42
C GLY A 730 37.88 1.71 -11.72
N GLY A 731 36.79 0.92 -11.65
CA GLY A 731 35.99 0.51 -12.81
C GLY A 731 36.66 -0.52 -13.74
N LYS A 732 37.84 -1.04 -13.40
CA LYS A 732 38.49 -2.16 -14.09
C LYS A 732 38.46 -3.40 -13.18
N SER A 733 37.93 -4.49 -13.71
CA SER A 733 37.91 -5.79 -13.01
C SER A 733 39.26 -6.49 -13.18
N ALA A 734 40.25 -6.13 -12.39
CA ALA A 734 41.47 -6.91 -12.26
C ALA A 734 41.17 -8.28 -11.60
N PRO A 735 41.93 -9.35 -11.90
CA PRO A 735 41.78 -10.61 -11.18
C PRO A 735 41.98 -10.41 -9.67
N VAL A 736 41.05 -10.96 -8.88
CA VAL A 736 41.08 -10.95 -7.41
C VAL A 736 40.90 -12.38 -6.91
N THR A 737 41.79 -12.84 -6.03
CA THR A 737 41.73 -14.19 -5.46
C THR A 737 42.17 -14.19 -3.99
N GLY A 738 41.70 -15.15 -3.20
CA GLY A 738 42.09 -15.34 -1.80
C GLY A 738 40.86 -15.54 -0.92
N LYS A 739 40.94 -15.21 0.37
CA LYS A 739 39.77 -15.22 1.26
C LYS A 739 39.57 -13.87 1.91
N ILE A 740 38.30 -13.49 2.09
CA ILE A 740 37.89 -12.39 2.96
C ILE A 740 37.21 -13.01 4.18
N TYR A 741 37.61 -12.57 5.36
CA TYR A 741 37.09 -13.05 6.63
C TYR A 741 36.11 -12.04 7.23
N LEU A 742 35.01 -12.54 7.78
CA LEU A 742 33.99 -11.79 8.50
C LEU A 742 33.89 -12.35 9.92
N ASP A 743 33.89 -11.46 10.91
CA ASP A 743 33.66 -11.81 12.31
C ASP A 743 32.88 -10.71 13.04
N ASN A 744 32.27 -11.05 14.18
CA ASN A 744 31.56 -10.13 15.07
C ASN A 744 30.61 -9.17 14.33
N LEU A 745 29.81 -9.73 13.41
CA LEU A 745 28.81 -8.97 12.67
C LEU A 745 27.61 -8.69 13.59
N GLY A 746 27.15 -7.45 13.61
CA GLY A 746 26.02 -7.04 14.42
C GLY A 746 25.48 -5.67 14.06
N PHE A 747 24.74 -5.07 14.99
CA PHE A 747 24.07 -3.80 14.80
C PHE A 747 24.45 -2.79 15.87
N ILE A 748 24.58 -1.53 15.45
CA ILE A 748 24.56 -0.39 16.35
C ILE A 748 23.09 -0.08 16.61
N LEU A 749 22.66 -0.10 17.87
CA LEU A 749 21.28 0.16 18.27
C LEU A 749 21.19 1.51 19.01
N LYS A 750 20.17 2.31 18.67
CA LYS A 750 19.79 3.54 19.38
C LYS A 750 18.50 3.37 20.15
#